data_AF-A0AAJ1VXT4-F1
#
_entry.id   AF-A0AAJ1VXT4-F1
#
_cell.length_a   1.000
_cell.length_b   1.000
_cell.length_c   1.000
_cell.angle_alpha   90.00
_cell.angle_beta   90.00
_cell.angle_gamma   90.00
#
_symmetry.space_group_name_H-M   'P 1'
#
loop_
_entity.id
_entity.type
_entity.pdbx_description
1 polymer ?
#
loop_
_entity_poly.entity_id
_entity_poly.type
_entity_poly.pdbx_seq_one_letter_code
_entity_poly.pdbx_strand_id
1 'polypeptide(L)'
;MSRRATLTAILTAMLLLMVPYAVLATDSDGDGTDDADDDFPNNPCADTDTDGDGLPDTVVSGCTSQSVVAYTSFEDPFTISSVKYTDTGSDSVSRYLWNNANEPHIAHNQTTGAEMGFTLYYTSTGGVGLTDGDYFGTVNYTGTVGNFTDGTKGYQMSDVDGIATLALDDVIAESLSFDFFLQDTGYETSNPEDYLVIRFVGANSDIEIINTTGYDIDTDNSSWLGTWTTMIVMIGAAGNGHLEVEFSSNAGTEALYLDNIQFTATVALSADTDDDGDGWSDVDEADCGTDPLDGNDVPADADANGICDALEGDDFDGDGIPNDSDPDDDNDGVDDVDDDFPLNPNETTDTDGDGVGDNADEDDDNDGWMDENEDGCGTDPLDGSSVPSDYDGDSVCDPLDADDDNDGADDADDEFPLDETEWKDTDGDGIGDNTDEDDDNDGWSDAEEDECGTNPRAFLSIPFDTDDDGTCDSLDEDDDNDGWLDSDESACGTNQSDAGSVPSDVDSDGDCDALDEDTDNDGWSDSDEEICGSDAMDSDSVPADQDGDSECDAVDSDVDGDGHDNEADEFPEDASEWVDSDGDGTGDNADADDDNDGVDDDDDEFPYDDTEWVDTDGDGIGNNADADDDRDGWSDDAESDCGSDGVDEDSVPADFDGDGQCDDLDPDDDGDGVADSDDAMPNDQSEWDDTDGDGMGDNADLDDDNDGWSDAEEGECGADQYDSDSTPTDYDNNGVCDANDPVIEPEPEGTPGFGLISALAMLALAAFARRD
;
A
#
# COMPACT_ATOMS: atom_id res chain seq x y z
N MET A 1 -71.61 39.44 -20.00
CA MET A 1 -71.35 40.86 -20.35
C MET A 1 -70.16 41.34 -19.52
N SER A 2 -69.09 41.74 -20.23
CA SER A 2 -67.98 42.64 -19.84
C SER A 2 -67.23 42.39 -18.52
N ARG A 3 -66.08 41.71 -18.54
CA ARG A 3 -64.68 42.19 -18.78
C ARG A 3 -64.05 43.03 -17.64
N ARG A 4 -62.97 42.49 -17.05
CA ARG A 4 -61.55 42.96 -16.97
C ARG A 4 -60.89 42.23 -15.76
N ALA A 5 -59.90 41.34 -15.90
CA ALA A 5 -58.46 41.52 -16.23
C ALA A 5 -57.71 42.42 -15.22
N THR A 6 -56.57 42.12 -14.59
CA THR A 6 -55.68 40.94 -14.37
C THR A 6 -54.54 41.43 -13.43
N LEU A 7 -53.93 40.54 -12.62
CA LEU A 7 -52.53 40.44 -12.13
C LEU A 7 -52.50 39.94 -10.67
N THR A 8 -52.20 38.67 -10.37
CA THR A 8 -50.91 37.93 -10.22
C THR A 8 -50.28 38.03 -8.82
N ALA A 9 -50.10 36.84 -8.21
CA ALA A 9 -49.02 36.39 -7.32
C ALA A 9 -48.95 36.72 -5.81
N ILE A 10 -49.02 35.60 -5.07
CA ILE A 10 -48.21 35.16 -3.91
C ILE A 10 -48.71 35.57 -2.51
N LEU A 11 -48.96 34.51 -1.73
CA LEU A 11 -49.66 34.43 -0.45
C LEU A 11 -48.65 34.59 0.71
N THR A 12 -48.99 35.46 1.67
CA THR A 12 -48.75 35.46 3.14
C THR A 12 -47.72 34.47 3.72
N ALA A 13 -46.92 34.80 4.74
CA ALA A 13 -47.34 35.48 5.96
C ALA A 13 -46.13 35.99 6.77
N MET A 14 -46.30 37.17 7.38
CA MET A 14 -45.51 37.65 8.51
C MET A 14 -46.48 37.69 9.69
N LEU A 15 -46.37 36.75 10.63
CA LEU A 15 -47.12 36.77 11.88
C LEU A 15 -46.21 36.32 13.03
N LEU A 16 -45.50 37.28 13.60
CA LEU A 16 -44.90 37.18 14.92
C LEU A 16 -46.02 37.20 15.96
N LEU A 17 -46.39 36.03 16.46
CA LEU A 17 -47.15 35.83 17.69
C LEU A 17 -46.55 34.60 18.38
N MET A 18 -45.73 34.88 19.39
CA MET A 18 -45.38 34.04 20.54
C MET A 18 -45.59 32.53 20.34
N VAL A 19 -44.52 31.84 19.95
CA VAL A 19 -44.40 30.38 20.06
C VAL A 19 -44.00 30.09 21.51
N PRO A 20 -44.78 29.36 22.33
CA PRO A 20 -44.21 28.67 23.46
C PRO A 20 -43.23 27.63 22.89
N TYR A 21 -42.04 27.56 23.47
CA TYR A 21 -41.04 26.52 23.20
C TYR A 21 -41.74 25.18 22.98
N ALA A 22 -41.70 24.66 21.75
CA ALA A 22 -41.85 23.24 21.55
C ALA A 22 -40.47 22.68 21.88
N VAL A 23 -40.34 22.15 23.10
CA VAL A 23 -39.49 20.98 23.29
C VAL A 23 -40.12 19.96 22.36
N LEU A 24 -39.45 19.65 21.25
CA LEU A 24 -39.66 18.37 20.62
C LEU A 24 -39.17 17.40 21.68
N ALA A 25 -40.06 16.60 22.25
CA ALA A 25 -39.67 15.43 23.01
C ALA A 25 -38.66 14.69 22.15
N THR A 26 -37.45 14.51 22.67
CA THR A 26 -36.50 13.58 22.10
C THR A 26 -36.81 12.31 22.86
N ASP A 27 -37.45 11.39 22.16
CA ASP A 27 -37.68 10.02 22.61
C ASP A 27 -36.69 9.26 21.72
N SER A 28 -35.46 9.11 22.25
CA SER A 28 -34.28 8.76 21.47
C SER A 28 -34.25 7.29 21.07
N ASP A 29 -34.87 6.42 21.87
CA ASP A 29 -34.99 5.00 21.60
C ASP A 29 -36.40 4.56 21.11
N GLY A 30 -37.40 5.42 21.22
CA GLY A 30 -38.72 5.22 20.66
C GLY A 30 -39.66 4.36 21.50
N ASP A 31 -39.40 4.19 22.79
CA ASP A 31 -40.25 3.40 23.68
C ASP A 31 -41.52 4.15 24.13
N GLY A 32 -41.53 5.46 23.95
CA GLY A 32 -42.65 6.35 24.23
C GLY A 32 -42.51 7.22 25.49
N THR A 33 -41.39 7.12 26.20
CA THR A 33 -40.97 8.02 27.28
C THR A 33 -40.02 9.10 26.72
N ASP A 34 -40.07 10.32 27.24
CA ASP A 34 -39.24 11.44 26.73
C ASP A 34 -37.90 11.39 27.48
N ASP A 35 -36.75 11.56 26.80
CA ASP A 35 -35.39 11.38 27.36
C ASP A 35 -35.11 12.14 28.67
N ALA A 36 -35.92 13.17 28.96
CA ALA A 36 -35.80 13.98 30.17
C ALA A 36 -36.49 13.37 31.41
N ASP A 37 -37.41 12.44 31.18
CA ASP A 37 -38.22 11.73 32.16
C ASP A 37 -37.99 10.20 32.04
N ASP A 38 -36.97 9.79 31.30
CA ASP A 38 -36.56 8.40 31.04
C ASP A 38 -35.21 8.14 31.72
N ASP A 39 -35.17 7.17 32.63
CA ASP A 39 -33.94 6.80 33.36
C ASP A 39 -33.00 5.94 32.51
N PHE A 40 -33.50 5.39 31.40
CA PHE A 40 -32.75 4.65 30.38
C PHE A 40 -32.97 5.21 28.96
N PRO A 41 -32.64 6.50 28.70
CA PRO A 41 -33.06 7.28 27.52
C PRO A 41 -32.49 6.83 26.15
N ASN A 42 -31.81 5.68 26.10
CA ASN A 42 -31.33 5.07 24.86
C ASN A 42 -31.62 3.56 24.81
N ASN A 43 -32.41 3.04 25.74
CA ASN A 43 -32.76 1.64 25.83
C ASN A 43 -34.28 1.44 25.73
N PRO A 44 -34.81 0.99 24.58
CA PRO A 44 -36.25 0.89 24.39
C PRO A 44 -36.91 -0.26 25.16
N CYS A 45 -36.15 -0.97 25.99
CA CYS A 45 -36.60 -2.10 26.78
C CYS A 45 -36.92 -1.73 28.24
N ALA A 46 -36.60 -0.52 28.71
CA ALA A 46 -36.87 -0.04 30.06
C ALA A 46 -36.91 1.49 30.08
N ASP A 47 -37.70 2.09 30.97
CA ASP A 47 -37.86 3.56 31.05
C ASP A 47 -37.80 4.14 32.48
N THR A 48 -37.92 3.31 33.52
CA THR A 48 -38.09 3.74 34.91
C THR A 48 -37.09 3.03 35.84
N ASP A 49 -36.46 3.78 36.75
CA ASP A 49 -35.58 3.32 37.84
C ASP A 49 -35.96 4.09 39.12
N THR A 50 -36.85 3.52 39.94
CA THR A 50 -37.50 4.21 41.06
C THR A 50 -36.54 4.53 42.21
N ASP A 51 -35.57 3.66 42.50
CA ASP A 51 -34.60 3.85 43.59
C ASP A 51 -33.24 4.42 43.12
N GLY A 52 -32.97 4.39 41.82
CA GLY A 52 -31.79 4.95 41.18
C GLY A 52 -30.56 4.06 41.29
N ASP A 53 -30.72 2.76 41.49
CA ASP A 53 -29.61 1.79 41.60
C ASP A 53 -29.03 1.36 40.24
N GLY A 54 -29.72 1.70 39.15
CA GLY A 54 -29.34 1.42 37.77
C GLY A 54 -29.93 0.13 37.21
N LEU A 55 -30.79 -0.57 37.95
CA LEU A 55 -31.66 -1.63 37.47
C LEU A 55 -33.05 -1.05 37.15
N PRO A 56 -33.70 -1.50 36.07
CA PRO A 56 -35.02 -1.02 35.72
C PRO A 56 -36.12 -1.70 36.55
N ASP A 57 -37.11 -0.95 37.03
CA ASP A 57 -38.29 -1.48 37.73
C ASP A 57 -38.99 -2.57 36.90
N THR A 58 -39.07 -2.35 35.59
CA THR A 58 -39.61 -3.35 34.67
C THR A 58 -38.85 -3.40 33.35
N VAL A 59 -38.73 -4.62 32.80
CA VAL A 59 -38.17 -4.85 31.47
C VAL A 59 -39.28 -5.33 30.53
N VAL A 60 -39.37 -4.73 29.35
CA VAL A 60 -40.34 -5.14 28.31
C VAL A 60 -40.07 -6.59 27.89
N SER A 61 -41.00 -7.49 28.21
CA SER A 61 -40.89 -8.93 27.93
C SER A 61 -40.57 -9.24 26.46
N GLY A 62 -39.44 -9.91 26.20
CA GLY A 62 -38.98 -10.31 24.87
C GLY A 62 -38.31 -9.17 24.08
N CYS A 63 -38.06 -8.02 24.71
CA CYS A 63 -37.25 -6.95 24.18
C CYS A 63 -35.77 -7.28 24.33
N THR A 64 -34.98 -6.94 23.31
CA THR A 64 -33.52 -7.05 23.30
C THR A 64 -32.98 -5.72 22.81
N SER A 65 -32.13 -5.08 23.60
CA SER A 65 -31.58 -3.76 23.30
C SER A 65 -30.18 -3.89 22.73
N GLN A 66 -29.90 -3.14 21.67
CA GLN A 66 -28.54 -2.94 21.18
C GLN A 66 -27.92 -1.77 21.94
N SER A 67 -26.78 -2.00 22.59
CA SER A 67 -26.08 -0.98 23.37
C SER A 67 -24.63 -0.84 22.91
N VAL A 68 -24.07 0.37 23.05
CA VAL A 68 -22.66 0.64 22.79
C VAL A 68 -21.84 0.02 23.92
N VAL A 69 -21.11 -1.05 23.61
CA VAL A 69 -20.31 -1.82 24.58
C VAL A 69 -18.87 -1.31 24.68
N ALA A 70 -18.39 -0.60 23.66
CA ALA A 70 -17.11 0.10 23.67
C ALA A 70 -17.12 1.24 22.66
N TYR A 71 -16.38 2.32 22.92
CA TYR A 71 -16.31 3.46 22.01
C TYR A 71 -15.05 4.28 22.21
N THR A 72 -14.71 5.11 21.23
CA THR A 72 -13.73 6.20 21.38
C THR A 72 -14.07 7.33 20.40
N SER A 73 -14.11 8.58 20.91
CA SER A 73 -14.10 9.81 20.10
C SER A 73 -12.87 10.66 20.40
N PHE A 74 -11.88 10.05 21.06
CA PHE A 74 -10.59 10.66 21.39
C PHE A 74 -10.72 11.89 22.32
N GLU A 75 -11.81 11.96 23.09
CA GLU A 75 -12.14 13.07 23.99
C GLU A 75 -11.46 13.00 25.34
N ASP A 76 -11.02 11.81 25.77
CA ASP A 76 -10.37 11.59 27.05
C ASP A 76 -9.21 12.60 27.29
N PRO A 77 -8.89 12.93 28.56
CA PRO A 77 -8.21 14.19 28.90
C PRO A 77 -6.74 14.27 28.45
N PHE A 78 -6.52 14.53 27.16
CA PHE A 78 -5.24 14.82 26.54
C PHE A 78 -5.03 16.33 26.52
N THR A 79 -4.38 16.86 27.56
CA THR A 79 -4.22 18.32 27.74
C THR A 79 -3.03 18.87 26.96
N ILE A 80 -3.04 18.81 25.63
CA ILE A 80 -1.98 19.47 24.85
C ILE A 80 -2.51 20.01 23.52
N SER A 81 -2.11 21.25 23.19
CA SER A 81 -2.51 21.96 21.97
C SER A 81 -1.49 21.83 20.84
N SER A 82 -0.50 20.95 20.99
CA SER A 82 0.43 20.63 19.90
C SER A 82 -0.29 19.66 18.97
N VAL A 83 -0.13 19.85 17.67
CA VAL A 83 -0.73 19.02 16.60
C VAL A 83 0.32 18.15 15.90
N LYS A 84 1.60 18.35 16.23
CA LYS A 84 2.73 17.64 15.62
C LYS A 84 3.39 16.75 16.66
N TYR A 85 3.54 15.47 16.33
CA TYR A 85 4.33 14.51 17.09
C TYR A 85 5.78 14.58 16.58
N THR A 86 6.78 14.45 17.46
CA THR A 86 8.18 14.43 17.04
C THR A 86 8.78 13.09 17.41
N ASP A 87 9.04 12.25 16.42
CA ASP A 87 9.74 11.00 16.68
C ASP A 87 11.24 11.24 16.90
N THR A 88 11.81 10.51 17.85
CA THR A 88 13.25 10.51 18.14
C THR A 88 13.91 9.17 17.81
N GLY A 89 13.12 8.20 17.34
CA GLY A 89 13.61 6.93 16.83
C GLY A 89 14.24 7.04 15.43
N SER A 90 14.86 5.95 14.98
CA SER A 90 15.53 5.88 13.67
C SER A 90 14.50 5.73 12.54
N ASP A 91 14.54 6.59 11.54
CA ASP A 91 13.72 6.50 10.30
C ASP A 91 13.68 5.11 9.65
N SER A 92 14.76 4.35 9.81
CA SER A 92 15.05 3.05 9.20
C SER A 92 14.58 1.82 10.01
N VAL A 93 13.83 2.02 11.11
CA VAL A 93 13.48 0.93 12.05
C VAL A 93 12.00 0.93 12.38
N SER A 94 11.30 -0.16 12.09
CA SER A 94 9.91 -0.36 12.51
C SER A 94 9.80 -0.50 14.04
N ARG A 95 8.78 0.12 14.66
CA ARG A 95 8.62 0.17 16.13
C ARG A 95 7.22 0.60 16.58
N TYR A 96 6.87 0.21 17.80
CA TYR A 96 5.79 0.88 18.55
C TYR A 96 6.21 2.29 18.93
N LEU A 97 5.27 3.22 18.78
CA LEU A 97 5.43 4.60 19.19
C LEU A 97 4.76 4.83 20.55
N TRP A 98 5.31 5.77 21.32
CA TRP A 98 4.88 6.05 22.67
C TRP A 98 4.66 7.55 22.86
N ASN A 99 3.75 7.91 23.76
CA ASN A 99 3.47 9.31 24.05
C ASN A 99 4.70 10.04 24.60
N ASN A 100 5.04 11.16 23.97
CA ASN A 100 6.08 12.07 24.44
C ASN A 100 5.49 13.16 25.34
N ALA A 101 6.30 13.65 26.28
CA ALA A 101 5.86 14.72 27.17
C ALA A 101 5.68 16.04 26.40
N ASN A 102 4.47 16.61 26.44
CA ASN A 102 4.07 17.85 25.75
C ASN A 102 3.85 17.72 24.22
N GLU A 103 3.63 16.51 23.71
CA GLU A 103 3.27 16.21 22.32
C GLU A 103 1.89 15.54 22.23
N PRO A 104 1.23 15.51 21.05
CA PRO A 104 -0.05 14.80 20.90
C PRO A 104 0.03 13.36 21.42
N HIS A 105 -1.09 12.85 21.90
CA HIS A 105 -1.19 11.44 22.27
C HIS A 105 -1.40 10.60 21.02
N ILE A 106 -0.54 9.60 20.86
CA ILE A 106 -0.52 8.67 19.73
C ILE A 106 -0.79 7.22 20.17
N ALA A 107 -0.70 6.96 21.47
CA ALA A 107 -1.14 5.70 22.08
C ALA A 107 -1.90 6.01 23.37
N HIS A 108 -2.84 5.18 23.76
CA HIS A 108 -3.55 5.28 25.02
C HIS A 108 -3.76 3.89 25.61
N ASN A 109 -3.48 3.73 26.90
CA ASN A 109 -3.81 2.51 27.63
C ASN A 109 -4.85 2.88 28.69
N GLN A 110 -5.98 2.16 28.70
CA GLN A 110 -7.14 2.41 29.56
C GLN A 110 -6.77 2.40 31.05
N THR A 111 -6.33 3.54 31.57
CA THR A 111 -5.98 3.68 32.99
C THR A 111 -6.70 4.82 33.69
N THR A 112 -7.45 5.66 32.97
CA THR A 112 -8.13 6.83 33.56
C THR A 112 -9.41 7.31 32.87
N GLY A 113 -9.90 6.63 31.82
CA GLY A 113 -10.97 7.12 30.94
C GLY A 113 -12.08 6.12 30.66
N ALA A 114 -13.14 6.58 30.00
CA ALA A 114 -14.29 5.75 29.59
C ALA A 114 -14.17 5.28 28.13
N GLU A 115 -13.21 5.84 27.37
CA GLU A 115 -12.96 5.47 25.98
C GLU A 115 -11.96 4.31 25.86
N MET A 116 -11.99 3.62 24.72
CA MET A 116 -11.04 2.55 24.39
C MET A 116 -9.60 3.06 24.28
N GLY A 117 -8.66 2.20 24.69
CA GLY A 117 -7.24 2.38 24.41
C GLY A 117 -6.91 2.11 22.95
N PHE A 118 -5.72 2.55 22.56
CA PHE A 118 -5.19 2.38 21.23
C PHE A 118 -3.66 2.40 21.24
N THR A 119 -3.06 1.75 20.25
CA THR A 119 -1.61 1.71 20.05
C THR A 119 -1.28 2.14 18.63
N LEU A 120 -0.08 2.72 18.46
CA LEU A 120 0.43 3.12 17.16
C LEU A 120 1.75 2.42 16.89
N TYR A 121 1.81 1.74 15.74
CA TYR A 121 3.01 1.10 15.24
C TYR A 121 3.45 1.77 13.94
N TYR A 122 4.75 2.01 13.80
CA TYR A 122 5.35 2.57 12.59
C TYR A 122 6.20 1.50 11.90
N THR A 123 5.98 1.32 10.60
CA THR A 123 6.77 0.48 9.71
C THR A 123 7.58 1.34 8.76
N SER A 124 8.90 1.18 8.82
CA SER A 124 9.84 1.92 7.97
C SER A 124 9.86 1.37 6.55
N THR A 125 9.77 2.25 5.55
CA THR A 125 9.97 1.94 4.12
C THR A 125 11.29 2.47 3.54
N GLY A 126 12.15 3.08 4.37
CA GLY A 126 13.48 3.56 3.96
C GLY A 126 13.59 5.05 3.60
N GLY A 127 12.61 5.87 3.97
CA GLY A 127 12.56 7.33 3.78
C GLY A 127 13.08 8.17 4.95
N VAL A 128 12.61 9.42 5.08
CA VAL A 128 12.97 10.36 6.17
C VAL A 128 12.28 10.06 7.51
N GLY A 129 11.35 9.10 7.49
CA GLY A 129 10.59 8.64 8.65
C GLY A 129 9.80 9.75 9.32
N LEU A 130 9.46 9.58 10.60
CA LEU A 130 8.58 10.51 11.31
C LEU A 130 9.28 11.79 11.85
N THR A 131 10.28 12.31 11.13
CA THR A 131 11.23 13.29 11.71
C THR A 131 11.16 14.70 11.12
N ASP A 132 10.44 14.92 10.03
CA ASP A 132 10.43 16.20 9.32
C ASP A 132 9.05 16.89 9.32
N GLY A 133 7.95 16.16 9.43
CA GLY A 133 6.65 16.69 9.00
C GLY A 133 5.52 16.57 10.01
N ASP A 134 5.50 15.49 10.77
CA ASP A 134 4.31 14.66 10.63
C ASP A 134 3.26 14.87 11.72
N TYR A 135 1.99 14.80 11.30
CA TYR A 135 0.86 15.02 12.19
C TYR A 135 0.25 13.67 12.55
N PHE A 136 0.51 13.25 13.78
CA PHE A 136 -0.04 12.03 14.34
C PHE A 136 -0.58 12.28 15.73
N GLY A 137 -1.80 11.82 15.96
CA GLY A 137 -2.40 11.74 17.28
C GLY A 137 -3.70 12.53 17.41
N THR A 138 -4.13 12.68 18.66
CA THR A 138 -5.37 13.40 19.00
C THR A 138 -5.25 14.89 18.71
N VAL A 139 -6.21 15.45 17.99
CA VAL A 139 -6.24 16.85 17.56
C VAL A 139 -7.57 17.53 17.88
N ASN A 140 -7.57 18.85 18.08
CA ASN A 140 -8.78 19.67 18.27
C ASN A 140 -8.91 20.79 17.21
N TYR A 141 -8.16 20.68 16.11
CA TYR A 141 -8.13 21.69 15.06
C TYR A 141 -9.24 21.44 14.04
N THR A 142 -10.21 22.35 14.03
CA THR A 142 -11.42 22.24 13.19
C THR A 142 -11.29 22.92 11.82
N GLY A 143 -10.12 23.48 11.47
CA GLY A 143 -10.01 24.29 10.26
C GLY A 143 -10.16 23.51 8.96
N THR A 144 -9.60 22.30 8.88
CA THR A 144 -9.66 21.42 7.71
C THR A 144 -10.99 20.67 7.64
N VAL A 145 -11.35 19.98 8.73
CA VAL A 145 -12.50 19.06 8.78
C VAL A 145 -13.82 19.74 9.16
N GLY A 146 -13.78 21.02 9.54
CA GLY A 146 -14.90 21.63 10.23
C GLY A 146 -15.02 21.09 11.66
N ASN A 147 -16.24 20.92 12.16
CA ASN A 147 -16.42 20.29 13.46
C ASN A 147 -16.18 18.78 13.35
N PHE A 148 -15.57 18.22 14.40
CA PHE A 148 -15.60 16.79 14.69
C PHE A 148 -17.07 16.31 14.84
N THR A 149 -17.33 15.06 14.47
CA THR A 149 -18.67 14.49 14.43
C THR A 149 -19.19 14.13 15.81
N ASP A 150 -18.29 13.82 16.74
CA ASP A 150 -18.54 13.78 18.17
C ASP A 150 -17.55 14.68 18.93
N GLY A 151 -17.97 15.24 20.06
CA GLY A 151 -17.08 16.05 20.90
C GLY A 151 -16.41 17.27 20.24
N THR A 152 -15.13 17.49 20.54
CA THR A 152 -14.30 18.62 20.11
C THR A 152 -12.93 18.24 19.57
N LYS A 153 -12.59 16.95 19.58
CA LYS A 153 -11.34 16.34 19.17
C LYS A 153 -11.63 15.17 18.24
N GLY A 154 -10.57 14.67 17.62
CA GLY A 154 -10.55 13.41 16.88
C GLY A 154 -9.11 12.97 16.69
N TYR A 155 -8.89 11.94 15.87
CA TYR A 155 -7.54 11.44 15.57
C TYR A 155 -7.10 11.85 14.18
N GLN A 156 -5.86 12.32 14.00
CA GLN A 156 -5.29 12.69 12.70
C GLN A 156 -4.04 11.85 12.38
N MET A 157 -3.91 11.47 11.10
CA MET A 157 -2.71 10.89 10.49
C MET A 157 -2.42 11.61 9.16
N SER A 158 -1.21 12.15 8.97
CA SER A 158 -0.76 12.77 7.70
C SER A 158 0.76 12.87 7.62
N ASP A 159 1.31 12.92 6.39
CA ASP A 159 2.76 12.99 6.14
C ASP A 159 3.46 11.73 6.71
N VAL A 160 2.94 10.55 6.37
CA VAL A 160 3.51 9.29 6.87
C VAL A 160 4.61 8.85 5.91
N ASP A 161 5.86 9.20 6.21
CA ASP A 161 7.02 8.69 5.46
C ASP A 161 7.34 7.23 5.84
N GLY A 162 6.40 6.33 5.59
CA GLY A 162 6.37 4.92 5.98
C GLY A 162 4.93 4.43 6.07
N ILE A 163 4.66 3.42 6.90
CA ILE A 163 3.29 2.97 7.17
C ILE A 163 3.01 3.14 8.66
N ALA A 164 1.93 3.84 8.99
CA ALA A 164 1.46 3.99 10.36
C ALA A 164 0.21 3.13 10.57
N THR A 165 0.25 2.27 11.59
CA THR A 165 -0.82 1.35 11.96
C THR A 165 -1.38 1.74 13.32
N LEU A 166 -2.60 2.25 13.36
CA LEU A 166 -3.37 2.50 14.57
C LEU A 166 -4.24 1.26 14.87
N ALA A 167 -4.07 0.65 16.04
CA ALA A 167 -4.88 -0.46 16.49
C ALA A 167 -5.58 -0.10 17.81
N LEU A 168 -6.91 -0.26 17.87
CA LEU A 168 -7.67 -0.12 19.11
C LEU A 168 -7.47 -1.35 20.01
N ASP A 169 -7.89 -1.27 21.28
CA ASP A 169 -7.97 -2.44 22.15
C ASP A 169 -9.00 -3.47 21.62
N ASP A 170 -8.83 -4.74 21.98
CA ASP A 170 -9.78 -5.80 21.60
C ASP A 170 -11.16 -5.62 22.25
N VAL A 171 -12.21 -5.95 21.50
CA VAL A 171 -13.62 -5.87 21.88
C VAL A 171 -14.41 -7.04 21.27
N ILE A 172 -15.46 -7.47 21.98
CA ILE A 172 -16.49 -8.38 21.45
C ILE A 172 -17.73 -7.54 21.16
N ALA A 173 -18.10 -7.41 19.88
CA ALA A 173 -19.27 -6.66 19.45
C ALA A 173 -19.91 -7.25 18.19
N GLU A 174 -21.16 -6.88 17.92
CA GLU A 174 -21.90 -7.33 16.73
C GLU A 174 -21.70 -6.41 15.53
N SER A 175 -21.61 -5.10 15.78
CA SER A 175 -21.40 -4.09 14.76
C SER A 175 -20.40 -3.01 15.20
N LEU A 176 -19.79 -2.39 14.22
CA LEU A 176 -18.86 -1.28 14.36
C LEU A 176 -19.37 -0.13 13.49
N SER A 177 -19.42 1.07 14.05
CA SER A 177 -19.55 2.33 13.30
C SER A 177 -18.40 3.28 13.59
N PHE A 178 -17.93 3.99 12.56
CA PHE A 178 -16.94 5.05 12.74
C PHE A 178 -17.12 6.14 11.69
N ASP A 179 -16.74 7.36 12.05
CA ASP A 179 -16.69 8.49 11.13
C ASP A 179 -15.25 8.71 10.68
N PHE A 180 -15.06 8.92 9.37
CA PHE A 180 -13.77 9.30 8.82
C PHE A 180 -13.90 10.47 7.84
N PHE A 181 -12.81 11.22 7.71
CA PHE A 181 -12.66 12.29 6.74
C PHE A 181 -11.30 12.17 6.07
N LEU A 182 -11.30 12.12 4.73
CA LEU A 182 -10.08 12.16 3.93
C LEU A 182 -9.90 13.56 3.35
N GLN A 183 -8.79 14.21 3.69
CA GLN A 183 -8.36 15.44 3.05
C GLN A 183 -7.67 15.12 1.73
N ASP A 184 -8.13 15.75 0.65
CA ASP A 184 -7.64 15.59 -0.72
C ASP A 184 -6.76 16.78 -1.14
N THR A 185 -5.54 16.47 -1.60
CA THR A 185 -4.70 17.37 -2.40
C THR A 185 -4.03 16.73 -3.61
N GLY A 186 -4.37 15.49 -3.96
CA GLY A 186 -3.71 14.69 -5.01
C GLY A 186 -3.10 13.38 -4.53
N TYR A 187 -3.92 12.38 -4.15
CA TYR A 187 -3.42 11.02 -3.83
C TYR A 187 -2.89 10.35 -5.11
N GLU A 188 -1.63 9.93 -5.11
CA GLU A 188 -0.97 9.45 -6.32
C GLU A 188 -0.90 7.91 -6.39
N THR A 189 -0.96 7.37 -7.62
CA THR A 189 -0.89 5.91 -7.88
C THR A 189 0.52 5.38 -8.13
N SER A 190 1.56 6.21 -7.99
CA SER A 190 2.93 5.80 -8.32
C SER A 190 3.96 6.25 -7.28
N ASN A 191 4.65 5.23 -6.73
CA ASN A 191 5.79 5.20 -5.83
C ASN A 191 6.38 6.55 -5.31
N PRO A 192 6.31 6.83 -3.99
CA PRO A 192 5.67 6.01 -2.96
C PRO A 192 4.14 6.05 -3.10
N GLU A 193 3.49 4.87 -3.00
CA GLU A 193 2.03 4.73 -3.11
C GLU A 193 1.37 5.29 -1.84
N ASP A 194 0.40 6.21 -2.03
CA ASP A 194 -0.49 6.60 -0.94
C ASP A 194 -1.52 5.49 -0.74
N TYR A 195 -1.75 5.11 0.51
CA TYR A 195 -2.52 3.92 0.82
C TYR A 195 -3.28 4.06 2.14
N LEU A 196 -4.52 3.58 2.13
CA LEU A 196 -5.42 3.46 3.27
C LEU A 196 -6.01 2.05 3.30
N VAL A 197 -5.83 1.36 4.42
CA VAL A 197 -6.62 0.19 4.80
C VAL A 197 -7.24 0.37 6.17
N ILE A 198 -8.52 0.04 6.26
CA ILE A 198 -9.26 -0.07 7.51
C ILE A 198 -9.85 -1.47 7.55
N ARG A 199 -9.53 -2.22 8.60
CA ARG A 199 -10.01 -3.59 8.81
C ARG A 199 -10.35 -3.85 10.26
N PHE A 200 -11.29 -4.75 10.51
CA PHE A 200 -11.49 -5.33 11.83
C PHE A 200 -10.77 -6.69 11.88
N VAL A 201 -9.73 -6.78 12.71
CA VAL A 201 -8.92 -7.99 12.88
C VAL A 201 -9.55 -8.82 13.99
N GLY A 202 -10.12 -9.97 13.64
CA GLY A 202 -10.90 -10.80 14.54
C GLY A 202 -10.32 -12.18 14.74
N ALA A 203 -10.56 -12.79 15.91
CA ALA A 203 -10.08 -14.13 16.25
C ALA A 203 -10.52 -15.23 15.26
N ASN A 204 -11.67 -15.06 14.60
CA ASN A 204 -12.20 -16.05 13.65
C ASN A 204 -11.91 -15.67 12.18
N SER A 205 -11.85 -14.37 11.86
CA SER A 205 -11.65 -13.86 10.52
C SER A 205 -11.41 -12.35 10.54
N ASP A 206 -10.66 -11.84 9.56
CA ASP A 206 -10.52 -10.40 9.34
C ASP A 206 -11.62 -9.89 8.40
N ILE A 207 -12.17 -8.72 8.73
CA ILE A 207 -13.15 -8.01 7.91
C ILE A 207 -12.51 -6.75 7.35
N GLU A 208 -12.19 -6.77 6.06
CA GLU A 208 -11.69 -5.61 5.35
C GLU A 208 -12.83 -4.62 5.05
N ILE A 209 -12.72 -3.40 5.56
CA ILE A 209 -13.76 -2.36 5.48
C ILE A 209 -13.46 -1.38 4.35
N ILE A 210 -12.22 -0.90 4.30
CA ILE A 210 -11.68 -0.04 3.23
C ILE A 210 -10.33 -0.62 2.84
N ASN A 211 -10.08 -0.79 1.54
CA ASN A 211 -8.78 -1.11 1.00
C ASN A 211 -8.56 -0.40 -0.33
N THR A 212 -7.51 0.39 -0.38
CA THR A 212 -7.16 1.23 -1.54
C THR A 212 -5.88 0.76 -2.23
N THR A 213 -5.34 -0.41 -1.85
CA THR A 213 -4.13 -0.98 -2.47
C THR A 213 -4.28 -1.08 -3.98
N GLY A 214 -3.38 -0.45 -4.73
CA GLY A 214 -3.39 -0.47 -6.19
C GLY A 214 -4.51 0.33 -6.86
N TYR A 215 -5.23 1.18 -6.11
CA TYR A 215 -6.28 2.07 -6.62
C TYR A 215 -5.94 3.54 -6.37
N ASP A 216 -6.44 4.41 -7.24
CA ASP A 216 -6.33 5.86 -7.09
C ASP A 216 -7.44 6.36 -6.16
N ILE A 217 -7.11 6.85 -4.96
CA ILE A 217 -8.10 7.35 -4.01
C ILE A 217 -8.89 8.54 -4.60
N ASP A 218 -8.26 9.38 -5.42
CA ASP A 218 -8.89 10.55 -6.03
C ASP A 218 -9.92 10.17 -7.08
N THR A 219 -9.57 9.19 -7.92
CA THR A 219 -10.42 8.79 -9.05
C THR A 219 -11.47 7.77 -8.62
N ASP A 220 -11.08 6.75 -7.85
CA ASP A 220 -11.92 5.60 -7.55
C ASP A 220 -12.81 5.83 -6.31
N ASN A 221 -12.45 6.79 -5.43
CA ASN A 221 -13.14 7.00 -4.15
C ASN A 221 -13.50 8.47 -3.83
N SER A 222 -13.65 9.31 -4.88
CA SER A 222 -13.96 10.74 -4.81
C SER A 222 -15.14 11.17 -3.91
N SER A 223 -16.05 10.25 -3.54
CA SER A 223 -17.19 10.55 -2.66
C SER A 223 -16.82 10.75 -1.19
N TRP A 224 -15.66 10.24 -0.74
CA TRP A 224 -15.21 10.34 0.65
C TRP A 224 -14.33 11.58 0.89
N LEU A 225 -13.88 12.22 -0.18
CA LEU A 225 -12.92 13.32 -0.12
C LEU A 225 -13.58 14.61 0.35
N GLY A 226 -12.95 15.26 1.33
CA GLY A 226 -13.37 16.55 1.86
C GLY A 226 -14.70 16.53 2.61
N THR A 227 -15.23 15.36 2.97
CA THR A 227 -16.52 15.20 3.64
C THR A 227 -16.47 14.10 4.70
N TRP A 228 -17.06 14.34 5.88
CA TRP A 228 -17.24 13.31 6.90
C TRP A 228 -18.14 12.19 6.37
N THR A 229 -17.66 10.96 6.47
CA THR A 229 -18.34 9.74 6.02
C THR A 229 -18.46 8.78 7.19
N THR A 230 -19.69 8.34 7.48
CA THR A 230 -19.97 7.30 8.48
C THR A 230 -19.97 5.92 7.82
N MET A 231 -19.18 5.00 8.37
CA MET A 231 -19.20 3.58 8.00
C MET A 231 -19.92 2.79 9.08
N ILE A 232 -20.69 1.77 8.67
CA ILE A 232 -21.35 0.82 9.58
C ILE A 232 -21.12 -0.58 9.03
N VAL A 233 -20.55 -1.47 9.84
CA VAL A 233 -20.13 -2.82 9.44
C VAL A 233 -20.58 -3.83 10.49
N MET A 234 -21.07 -4.99 10.03
CA MET A 234 -21.36 -6.12 10.91
C MET A 234 -20.06 -6.91 11.14
N ILE A 235 -19.65 -7.02 12.41
CA ILE A 235 -18.39 -7.66 12.81
C ILE A 235 -18.58 -8.90 13.69
N GLY A 236 -19.81 -9.22 14.10
CA GLY A 236 -20.07 -10.31 15.05
C GLY A 236 -19.53 -11.69 14.63
N ALA A 237 -19.41 -11.98 13.34
CA ALA A 237 -18.81 -13.24 12.86
C ALA A 237 -17.29 -13.31 13.07
N ALA A 238 -16.61 -12.16 13.13
CA ALA A 238 -15.16 -12.06 13.32
C ALA A 238 -14.71 -12.44 14.74
N GLY A 239 -15.62 -12.45 15.71
CA GLY A 239 -15.33 -12.79 17.11
C GLY A 239 -14.67 -11.64 17.88
N ASN A 240 -13.89 -11.97 18.90
CA ASN A 240 -13.10 -10.99 19.67
C ASN A 240 -11.99 -10.41 18.79
N GLY A 241 -11.84 -9.09 18.75
CA GLY A 241 -10.87 -8.45 17.87
C GLY A 241 -10.84 -6.93 18.01
N HIS A 242 -10.10 -6.24 17.15
CA HIS A 242 -9.95 -4.80 17.19
C HIS A 242 -10.05 -4.16 15.80
N LEU A 243 -10.35 -2.85 15.80
CA LEU A 243 -10.24 -2.02 14.60
C LEU A 243 -8.78 -1.65 14.38
N GLU A 244 -8.29 -1.90 13.16
CA GLU A 244 -6.95 -1.55 12.70
C GLU A 244 -7.02 -0.63 11.48
N VAL A 245 -6.23 0.44 11.51
CA VAL A 245 -6.14 1.46 10.46
C VAL A 245 -4.68 1.61 10.05
N GLU A 246 -4.40 1.27 8.81
CA GLU A 246 -3.10 1.46 8.15
C GLU A 246 -3.17 2.65 7.20
N PHE A 247 -2.22 3.56 7.33
CA PHE A 247 -2.16 4.76 6.50
C PHE A 247 -0.72 5.10 6.11
N SER A 248 -0.53 5.40 4.83
CA SER A 248 0.71 5.86 4.20
C SER A 248 0.38 7.05 3.30
N SER A 249 1.13 8.14 3.42
CA SER A 249 0.98 9.32 2.57
C SER A 249 2.29 10.09 2.52
N ASN A 250 2.63 10.60 1.33
CA ASN A 250 3.85 11.37 1.09
C ASN A 250 3.67 12.90 1.23
N ALA A 251 2.49 13.36 1.65
CA ALA A 251 2.21 14.79 1.79
C ALA A 251 1.40 15.11 3.05
N GLY A 252 1.88 16.07 3.86
CA GLY A 252 1.14 16.58 5.01
C GLY A 252 -0.19 17.31 4.70
N THR A 253 -0.59 17.38 3.43
CA THR A 253 -1.92 17.85 3.01
C THR A 253 -2.88 16.74 2.62
N GLU A 254 -2.41 15.50 2.55
CA GLU A 254 -3.20 14.28 2.55
C GLU A 254 -3.30 13.77 3.99
N ALA A 255 -4.51 13.76 4.51
CA ALA A 255 -4.71 13.49 5.92
C ALA A 255 -5.98 12.66 6.13
N LEU A 256 -5.85 11.62 6.94
CA LEU A 256 -6.96 10.88 7.50
C LEU A 256 -7.33 11.48 8.86
N TYR A 257 -8.62 11.74 9.04
CA TYR A 257 -9.19 12.04 10.35
C TYR A 257 -10.23 10.97 10.71
N LEU A 258 -10.19 10.52 11.97
CA LEU A 258 -11.12 9.55 12.54
C LEU A 258 -11.83 10.14 13.74
N ASP A 259 -13.09 9.78 13.90
CA ASP A 259 -13.92 10.22 15.03
C ASP A 259 -15.11 9.26 15.25
N ASN A 260 -15.76 9.39 16.40
CA ASN A 260 -17.04 8.73 16.73
C ASN A 260 -17.05 7.22 16.45
N ILE A 261 -16.03 6.51 16.95
CA ILE A 261 -15.91 5.05 16.81
C ILE A 261 -16.75 4.39 17.90
N GLN A 262 -17.73 3.57 17.51
CA GLN A 262 -18.65 2.89 18.43
C GLN A 262 -18.80 1.42 18.05
N PHE A 263 -18.78 0.57 19.06
CA PHE A 263 -19.01 -0.88 18.96
C PHE A 263 -20.31 -1.22 19.67
N THR A 264 -21.22 -1.89 18.98
CA THR A 264 -22.56 -2.18 19.49
C THR A 264 -22.80 -3.68 19.57
N ALA A 265 -23.43 -4.14 20.65
CA ALA A 265 -23.83 -5.53 20.85
C ALA A 265 -25.21 -5.63 21.51
N THR A 266 -25.84 -6.80 21.41
CA THR A 266 -27.09 -7.09 22.13
C THR A 266 -26.82 -7.31 23.62
N VAL A 267 -27.55 -6.60 24.48
CA VAL A 267 -27.49 -6.75 25.95
C VAL A 267 -28.87 -7.16 26.48
N ALA A 268 -28.91 -8.05 27.46
CA ALA A 268 -30.12 -8.44 28.18
C ALA A 268 -30.19 -7.72 29.54
N LEU A 269 -31.29 -7.02 29.81
CA LEU A 269 -31.57 -6.38 31.09
C LEU A 269 -32.40 -7.32 31.99
N SER A 270 -32.18 -7.23 33.30
CA SER A 270 -33.00 -7.87 34.35
C SER A 270 -33.77 -6.80 35.11
N ALA A 271 -35.04 -7.06 35.43
CA ALA A 271 -35.84 -6.16 36.27
C ALA A 271 -35.33 -6.17 37.72
N ASP A 272 -35.49 -5.05 38.41
CA ASP A 272 -35.34 -4.96 39.86
C ASP A 272 -36.49 -5.70 40.57
N THR A 273 -36.29 -6.05 41.84
CA THR A 273 -37.23 -6.82 42.66
C THR A 273 -37.59 -6.14 43.99
N ASP A 274 -37.04 -4.95 44.23
CA ASP A 274 -37.21 -4.08 45.40
C ASP A 274 -37.19 -2.62 44.91
N ASP A 275 -38.19 -2.26 44.10
CA ASP A 275 -38.19 -1.05 43.26
C ASP A 275 -38.02 0.27 44.05
N ASP A 276 -38.34 0.29 45.35
CA ASP A 276 -38.17 1.47 46.21
C ASP A 276 -37.06 1.35 47.28
N GLY A 277 -36.37 0.21 47.30
CA GLY A 277 -35.19 -0.07 48.12
C GLY A 277 -35.46 -0.09 49.63
N ASP A 278 -36.69 -0.38 50.06
CA ASP A 278 -37.07 -0.42 51.47
C ASP A 278 -36.83 -1.77 52.16
N GLY A 279 -36.48 -2.79 51.36
CA GLY A 279 -36.06 -4.11 51.80
C GLY A 279 -37.18 -5.15 51.84
N TRP A 280 -38.33 -4.85 51.25
CA TRP A 280 -39.40 -5.81 50.95
C TRP A 280 -39.49 -6.00 49.44
N SER A 281 -39.72 -7.24 48.98
CA SER A 281 -39.88 -7.46 47.55
C SER A 281 -41.24 -6.97 47.07
N ASP A 282 -41.35 -6.57 45.80
CA ASP A 282 -42.62 -6.07 45.23
C ASP A 282 -43.77 -7.10 45.36
N VAL A 283 -43.41 -8.39 45.40
CA VAL A 283 -44.34 -9.51 45.58
C VAL A 283 -44.89 -9.54 47.01
N ASP A 284 -44.03 -9.41 48.01
CA ASP A 284 -44.41 -9.47 49.42
C ASP A 284 -45.28 -8.27 49.80
N GLU A 285 -44.97 -7.10 49.27
CA GLU A 285 -45.75 -5.89 49.48
C GLU A 285 -47.14 -5.97 48.86
N ALA A 286 -47.26 -6.52 47.65
CA ALA A 286 -48.55 -6.75 47.01
C ALA A 286 -49.45 -7.70 47.84
N ASP A 287 -48.87 -8.74 48.44
CA ASP A 287 -49.58 -9.72 49.25
C ASP A 287 -49.95 -9.17 50.64
N CYS A 288 -49.10 -8.33 51.22
CA CYS A 288 -49.35 -7.62 52.48
C CYS A 288 -50.22 -6.35 52.31
N GLY A 289 -50.49 -5.97 51.06
CA GLY A 289 -51.40 -4.88 50.69
C GLY A 289 -50.78 -3.48 50.82
N THR A 290 -49.46 -3.39 50.68
CA THR A 290 -48.66 -2.17 50.61
C THR A 290 -48.28 -1.82 49.17
N ASP A 291 -47.65 -0.65 48.94
CA ASP A 291 -47.38 -0.09 47.61
C ASP A 291 -45.89 -0.22 47.23
N PRO A 292 -45.52 -1.10 46.27
CA PRO A 292 -44.12 -1.41 45.91
C PRO A 292 -43.24 -0.27 45.38
N LEU A 293 -43.77 0.95 45.27
CA LEU A 293 -43.09 2.11 44.71
C LEU A 293 -43.00 3.27 45.72
N ASP A 294 -43.38 3.05 46.97
CA ASP A 294 -43.31 4.05 48.04
C ASP A 294 -42.70 3.42 49.30
N GLY A 295 -41.36 3.55 49.44
CA GLY A 295 -40.59 2.95 50.54
C GLY A 295 -40.88 3.53 51.94
N ASN A 296 -42.02 4.21 52.11
CA ASN A 296 -42.62 4.57 53.38
C ASN A 296 -43.89 3.78 53.71
N ASP A 297 -44.42 2.98 52.79
CA ASP A 297 -45.63 2.18 52.95
C ASP A 297 -45.32 0.72 53.32
N VAL A 298 -44.33 0.44 54.17
CA VAL A 298 -43.92 -0.94 54.52
C VAL A 298 -45.01 -1.84 55.15
N PRO A 299 -44.97 -3.17 54.90
CA PRO A 299 -45.83 -4.16 55.57
C PRO A 299 -45.80 -4.08 57.10
N ALA A 300 -46.97 -4.32 57.72
CA ALA A 300 -47.09 -4.37 59.16
C ALA A 300 -46.59 -5.73 59.69
N ASP A 301 -45.38 -5.73 60.24
CA ASP A 301 -44.72 -6.91 60.81
C ASP A 301 -44.39 -6.65 62.30
N ALA A 302 -45.24 -7.16 63.19
CA ALA A 302 -45.16 -6.87 64.63
C ALA A 302 -43.99 -7.57 65.33
N ASP A 303 -43.50 -8.69 64.79
CA ASP A 303 -42.41 -9.46 65.37
C ASP A 303 -41.07 -9.31 64.60
N ALA A 304 -41.10 -8.57 63.49
CA ALA A 304 -39.98 -8.18 62.64
C ALA A 304 -39.27 -9.39 62.00
N ASN A 305 -40.04 -10.41 61.61
CA ASN A 305 -39.55 -11.66 61.05
C ASN A 305 -39.52 -11.70 59.50
N GLY A 306 -40.07 -10.69 58.83
CA GLY A 306 -40.18 -10.64 57.37
C GLY A 306 -41.52 -11.13 56.81
N ILE A 307 -42.58 -11.27 57.62
CA ILE A 307 -43.95 -11.65 57.20
C ILE A 307 -44.97 -10.76 57.94
N CYS A 308 -46.07 -10.35 57.27
CA CYS A 308 -47.01 -9.39 57.84
C CYS A 308 -48.17 -10.00 58.68
N ASP A 309 -48.59 -9.24 59.70
CA ASP A 309 -49.64 -9.55 60.69
C ASP A 309 -51.01 -9.90 60.09
N ALA A 310 -51.29 -9.50 58.84
CA ALA A 310 -52.59 -9.69 58.19
C ALA A 310 -52.94 -11.18 57.96
N LEU A 311 -51.98 -12.08 58.20
CA LEU A 311 -52.04 -13.50 57.92
C LEU A 311 -52.35 -14.39 59.17
N GLU A 312 -52.68 -13.88 60.38
CA GLU A 312 -52.75 -14.68 61.66
C GLU A 312 -54.00 -14.47 62.62
N GLY A 313 -54.84 -15.45 63.09
CA GLY A 313 -55.66 -15.30 64.36
C GLY A 313 -56.92 -16.21 64.67
N ASP A 314 -57.12 -16.77 65.92
CA ASP A 314 -57.99 -18.00 66.17
C ASP A 314 -58.71 -18.29 67.58
N ASP A 315 -59.82 -19.08 67.60
CA ASP A 315 -60.52 -19.83 68.72
C ASP A 315 -61.29 -21.04 68.12
N PHE A 316 -60.77 -22.27 68.25
CA PHE A 316 -60.96 -23.35 67.27
C PHE A 316 -62.00 -24.43 67.60
N ASP A 317 -61.91 -25.16 68.72
CA ASP A 317 -62.88 -26.24 69.03
C ASP A 317 -64.25 -25.75 69.58
N GLY A 318 -64.32 -24.47 69.96
CA GLY A 318 -65.52 -23.84 70.47
C GLY A 318 -65.98 -24.37 71.83
N ASP A 319 -65.09 -24.90 72.66
CA ASP A 319 -65.37 -25.31 74.03
C ASP A 319 -65.65 -24.09 74.97
N GLY A 320 -65.23 -22.91 74.52
CA GLY A 320 -65.42 -21.63 75.19
C GLY A 320 -64.15 -21.06 75.84
N ILE A 321 -62.98 -21.63 75.59
CA ILE A 321 -61.66 -21.11 75.93
C ILE A 321 -60.96 -20.69 74.61
N PRO A 322 -60.43 -19.46 74.50
CA PRO A 322 -59.67 -19.08 73.31
C PRO A 322 -58.34 -19.85 73.24
N ASN A 323 -57.87 -20.17 72.03
CA ASN A 323 -56.67 -20.98 71.77
C ASN A 323 -55.46 -20.65 72.67
N ASP A 324 -55.15 -19.36 72.86
CA ASP A 324 -54.08 -18.88 73.76
C ASP A 324 -54.20 -19.32 75.25
N SER A 325 -55.28 -20.00 75.62
CA SER A 325 -55.60 -20.42 76.97
C SER A 325 -56.24 -21.79 77.07
N ASP A 326 -56.52 -22.48 75.95
CA ASP A 326 -56.85 -23.90 75.98
C ASP A 326 -55.56 -24.72 76.13
N PRO A 327 -55.61 -25.92 76.71
CA PRO A 327 -54.49 -26.87 76.68
C PRO A 327 -54.64 -27.98 75.62
N ASP A 328 -55.73 -27.98 74.86
CA ASP A 328 -56.13 -28.99 73.86
C ASP A 328 -57.19 -28.32 72.94
N ASP A 329 -56.71 -27.47 72.04
CA ASP A 329 -57.45 -26.49 71.23
C ASP A 329 -58.41 -27.13 70.20
N ASP A 330 -58.29 -28.43 69.92
CA ASP A 330 -59.15 -29.22 69.03
C ASP A 330 -59.86 -30.43 69.68
N ASN A 331 -59.49 -30.76 70.93
CA ASN A 331 -60.06 -31.82 71.76
C ASN A 331 -59.83 -33.25 71.26
N ASP A 332 -58.71 -33.50 70.59
CA ASP A 332 -58.40 -34.81 70.02
C ASP A 332 -57.77 -35.79 71.04
N GLY A 333 -57.25 -35.25 72.14
CA GLY A 333 -56.73 -35.97 73.28
C GLY A 333 -55.21 -35.95 73.45
N VAL A 334 -54.48 -35.20 72.63
CA VAL A 334 -53.10 -34.75 72.87
C VAL A 334 -53.14 -33.29 73.39
N ASP A 335 -52.28 -32.94 74.34
CA ASP A 335 -52.25 -31.56 74.87
C ASP A 335 -51.47 -30.69 73.84
N ASP A 336 -51.86 -29.43 73.57
CA ASP A 336 -51.25 -28.53 72.54
C ASP A 336 -49.72 -28.41 72.59
N VAL A 337 -49.11 -28.73 73.74
CA VAL A 337 -47.65 -28.66 73.95
C VAL A 337 -46.90 -29.88 73.42
N ASP A 338 -47.62 -30.96 73.18
CA ASP A 338 -47.12 -32.25 72.70
C ASP A 338 -47.87 -32.66 71.41
N ASP A 339 -48.64 -31.73 70.81
CA ASP A 339 -49.40 -31.87 69.57
C ASP A 339 -48.86 -30.88 68.54
N ASP A 340 -48.37 -31.38 67.40
CA ASP A 340 -47.86 -30.52 66.33
C ASP A 340 -49.00 -29.88 65.52
N PHE A 341 -50.23 -30.40 65.64
CA PHE A 341 -51.45 -29.82 65.08
C PHE A 341 -52.52 -29.56 66.15
N PRO A 342 -52.31 -28.60 67.07
CA PRO A 342 -53.25 -28.29 68.16
C PRO A 342 -54.68 -27.98 67.70
N LEU A 343 -54.87 -27.62 66.43
CA LEU A 343 -56.15 -27.25 65.83
C LEU A 343 -56.67 -28.30 64.83
N ASN A 344 -56.11 -29.50 64.72
CA ASN A 344 -56.62 -30.50 63.77
C ASN A 344 -56.81 -31.88 64.42
N PRO A 345 -58.07 -32.25 64.76
CA PRO A 345 -58.30 -33.40 65.64
C PRO A 345 -58.20 -34.76 64.96
N ASN A 346 -57.54 -34.82 63.79
CA ASN A 346 -57.19 -36.06 63.10
C ASN A 346 -55.68 -36.19 62.89
N GLU A 347 -54.88 -35.19 63.28
CA GLU A 347 -53.43 -35.20 63.18
C GLU A 347 -52.83 -34.80 64.51
N THR A 348 -51.77 -35.48 64.92
CA THR A 348 -51.13 -35.24 66.23
C THR A 348 -49.61 -35.17 66.16
N THR A 349 -49.05 -35.50 65.01
CA THR A 349 -47.61 -35.70 64.82
C THR A 349 -47.28 -35.18 63.43
N ASP A 350 -46.21 -34.40 63.39
CA ASP A 350 -45.61 -33.80 62.20
C ASP A 350 -44.14 -34.21 62.21
N THR A 351 -43.82 -35.36 61.62
CA THR A 351 -42.48 -35.96 61.77
C THR A 351 -41.38 -35.10 61.13
N ASP A 352 -41.67 -34.39 60.06
CA ASP A 352 -40.77 -33.48 59.35
C ASP A 352 -40.95 -31.99 59.71
N GLY A 353 -42.10 -31.61 60.27
CA GLY A 353 -42.42 -30.23 60.64
C GLY A 353 -42.88 -29.36 59.47
N ASP A 354 -43.41 -29.94 58.39
CA ASP A 354 -43.81 -29.21 57.19
C ASP A 354 -45.23 -28.59 57.27
N GLY A 355 -45.98 -28.97 58.31
CA GLY A 355 -47.34 -28.49 58.55
C GLY A 355 -48.44 -29.35 57.94
N VAL A 356 -48.13 -30.55 57.45
CA VAL A 356 -49.06 -31.65 57.17
C VAL A 356 -48.78 -32.78 58.18
N GLY A 357 -49.82 -33.39 58.75
CA GLY A 357 -49.62 -34.43 59.75
C GLY A 357 -49.49 -35.82 59.16
N ASP A 358 -48.75 -36.70 59.84
CA ASP A 358 -48.37 -38.04 59.35
C ASP A 358 -49.55 -38.92 58.85
N ASN A 359 -50.82 -38.65 59.20
CA ASN A 359 -51.95 -39.44 58.66
C ASN A 359 -52.51 -38.90 57.34
N ALA A 360 -52.15 -37.67 56.99
CA ALA A 360 -52.54 -36.97 55.77
C ALA A 360 -51.35 -36.68 54.85
N ASP A 361 -50.13 -36.75 55.37
CA ASP A 361 -48.90 -36.71 54.59
C ASP A 361 -48.72 -38.01 53.79
N GLU A 362 -48.09 -37.89 52.63
CA GLU A 362 -47.67 -39.02 51.80
C GLU A 362 -46.14 -39.22 51.85
N ASP A 363 -45.39 -38.34 52.52
CA ASP A 363 -43.93 -38.36 52.77
C ASP A 363 -43.67 -37.83 54.20
N ASP A 364 -43.88 -38.68 55.21
CA ASP A 364 -43.93 -38.27 56.63
C ASP A 364 -42.61 -37.66 57.17
N ASP A 365 -41.47 -37.82 56.48
CA ASP A 365 -40.16 -37.29 56.93
C ASP A 365 -39.48 -36.27 55.97
N ASN A 366 -40.18 -35.91 54.87
CA ASN A 366 -39.77 -34.98 53.80
C ASN A 366 -38.40 -35.25 53.18
N ASP A 367 -37.96 -36.50 53.16
CA ASP A 367 -36.71 -36.83 52.48
C ASP A 367 -36.86 -36.94 50.95
N GLY A 368 -38.08 -36.72 50.46
CA GLY A 368 -38.45 -36.69 49.05
C GLY A 368 -39.00 -38.03 48.55
N TRP A 369 -39.17 -39.03 49.44
CA TRP A 369 -39.70 -40.33 49.11
C TRP A 369 -41.06 -40.56 49.74
N MET A 370 -42.06 -40.83 48.90
CA MET A 370 -43.38 -41.16 49.41
C MET A 370 -43.36 -42.45 50.24
N ASP A 371 -44.11 -42.51 51.34
CA ASP A 371 -44.18 -43.66 52.26
C ASP A 371 -44.49 -45.00 51.56
N GLU A 372 -45.34 -44.96 50.52
CA GLU A 372 -45.70 -46.16 49.74
C GLU A 372 -44.49 -46.69 48.94
N ASN A 373 -43.62 -45.81 48.46
CA ASN A 373 -42.38 -46.19 47.79
C ASN A 373 -41.40 -46.75 48.81
N GLU A 374 -41.21 -46.08 49.94
CA GLU A 374 -40.29 -46.51 50.99
C GLU A 374 -40.62 -47.87 51.62
N ASP A 375 -41.89 -48.17 51.89
CA ASP A 375 -42.30 -49.53 52.35
C ASP A 375 -42.04 -50.58 51.25
N GLY A 376 -42.09 -50.17 49.98
CA GLY A 376 -41.73 -50.98 48.81
C GLY A 376 -40.23 -51.26 48.71
N CYS A 377 -39.40 -50.26 48.99
CA CYS A 377 -37.94 -50.30 48.92
C CYS A 377 -37.30 -50.82 50.22
N GLY A 378 -38.06 -50.86 51.31
CA GLY A 378 -37.65 -51.39 52.61
C GLY A 378 -36.94 -50.38 53.52
N THR A 379 -37.20 -49.09 53.30
CA THR A 379 -36.73 -47.95 54.11
C THR A 379 -37.76 -47.55 55.17
N ASP A 380 -37.43 -46.57 56.03
CA ASP A 380 -38.23 -46.21 57.21
C ASP A 380 -38.87 -44.82 56.99
N PRO A 381 -40.19 -44.73 56.74
CA PRO A 381 -40.86 -43.47 56.36
C PRO A 381 -40.93 -42.38 57.43
N LEU A 382 -40.24 -42.56 58.55
CA LEU A 382 -40.26 -41.61 59.67
C LEU A 382 -38.84 -41.17 60.05
N ASP A 383 -37.86 -41.45 59.19
CA ASP A 383 -36.45 -41.13 59.39
C ASP A 383 -35.85 -40.67 58.06
N GLY A 384 -35.89 -39.36 57.80
CA GLY A 384 -35.42 -38.78 56.54
C GLY A 384 -33.92 -38.87 56.27
N SER A 385 -33.21 -39.70 57.05
CA SER A 385 -31.87 -40.19 56.71
C SER A 385 -31.88 -41.60 56.09
N SER A 386 -33.06 -42.17 55.89
CA SER A 386 -33.32 -43.53 55.45
C SER A 386 -33.79 -43.61 53.99
N VAL A 387 -33.41 -42.72 53.09
CA VAL A 387 -33.81 -42.79 51.67
C VAL A 387 -33.53 -44.14 50.95
N PRO A 388 -34.43 -44.58 50.03
CA PRO A 388 -34.17 -45.62 49.04
C PRO A 388 -32.94 -45.35 48.16
N SER A 389 -32.38 -46.41 47.57
CA SER A 389 -31.39 -46.25 46.49
C SER A 389 -32.13 -46.05 45.17
N ASP A 390 -31.72 -45.03 44.43
CA ASP A 390 -32.32 -44.53 43.20
C ASP A 390 -31.18 -43.98 42.35
N TYR A 391 -30.72 -44.79 41.41
CA TYR A 391 -29.48 -44.55 40.69
C TYR A 391 -29.63 -43.49 39.59
N ASP A 392 -30.75 -43.47 38.87
CA ASP A 392 -31.05 -42.49 37.82
C ASP A 392 -31.81 -41.24 38.32
N GLY A 393 -32.33 -41.28 39.55
CA GLY A 393 -33.04 -40.17 40.16
C GLY A 393 -34.45 -39.97 39.62
N ASP A 394 -35.08 -41.00 39.03
CA ASP A 394 -36.43 -40.92 38.47
C ASP A 394 -37.55 -41.07 39.53
N SER A 395 -37.14 -41.23 40.80
CA SER A 395 -38.01 -41.42 41.96
C SER A 395 -38.68 -42.80 42.04
N VAL A 396 -38.17 -43.77 41.28
CA VAL A 396 -38.36 -45.20 41.49
C VAL A 396 -37.05 -45.76 42.07
N CYS A 397 -37.14 -46.56 43.13
CA CYS A 397 -35.93 -47.13 43.71
C CYS A 397 -35.45 -48.33 42.91
N ASP A 398 -34.14 -48.54 42.81
CA ASP A 398 -33.51 -49.63 42.03
C ASP A 398 -34.17 -51.01 42.23
N PRO A 399 -34.56 -51.44 43.46
CA PRO A 399 -35.23 -52.73 43.64
C PRO A 399 -36.61 -52.88 42.97
N LEU A 400 -37.22 -51.77 42.59
CA LEU A 400 -38.53 -51.66 41.94
C LEU A 400 -38.46 -51.07 40.53
N ASP A 401 -37.31 -50.51 40.17
CA ASP A 401 -36.99 -50.12 38.80
C ASP A 401 -36.71 -51.36 37.94
N ALA A 402 -36.89 -51.21 36.65
CA ALA A 402 -36.51 -52.20 35.66
C ALA A 402 -35.35 -51.71 34.78
N ASP A 403 -34.93 -50.46 34.91
CA ASP A 403 -33.93 -49.74 34.12
C ASP A 403 -33.25 -48.72 35.04
N ASP A 404 -32.40 -49.20 35.96
CA ASP A 404 -31.84 -48.45 37.09
C ASP A 404 -31.02 -47.21 36.66
N ASP A 405 -30.56 -47.12 35.41
CA ASP A 405 -29.80 -45.98 34.87
C ASP A 405 -30.50 -45.22 33.72
N ASN A 406 -31.71 -45.66 33.34
CA ASN A 406 -32.59 -45.03 32.34
C ASN A 406 -32.00 -44.87 30.94
N ASP A 407 -31.05 -45.73 30.54
CA ASP A 407 -30.47 -45.69 29.20
C ASP A 407 -31.39 -46.29 28.13
N GLY A 408 -32.47 -46.96 28.57
CA GLY A 408 -33.49 -47.59 27.76
C GLY A 408 -33.31 -49.09 27.55
N ALA A 409 -32.35 -49.72 28.23
CA ALA A 409 -32.19 -51.17 28.31
C ALA A 409 -32.52 -51.69 29.72
N ASP A 410 -33.56 -52.54 29.82
CA ASP A 410 -33.95 -53.13 31.11
C ASP A 410 -32.74 -53.85 31.78
N ASP A 411 -32.53 -53.73 33.11
CA ASP A 411 -31.41 -54.31 33.88
C ASP A 411 -31.16 -55.80 33.65
N ALA A 412 -32.19 -56.51 33.20
CA ALA A 412 -32.15 -57.94 32.92
C ALA A 412 -31.46 -58.28 31.59
N ASP A 413 -31.48 -57.34 30.64
CA ASP A 413 -30.89 -57.39 29.32
C ASP A 413 -29.69 -56.44 29.19
N ASP A 414 -29.44 -55.60 30.21
CA ASP A 414 -28.27 -54.72 30.35
C ASP A 414 -27.05 -55.41 30.99
N GLU A 415 -25.87 -55.24 30.41
CA GLU A 415 -24.60 -55.75 30.95
C GLU A 415 -23.91 -54.80 31.95
N PHE A 416 -24.27 -53.51 31.92
CA PHE A 416 -23.93 -52.48 32.90
C PHE A 416 -25.19 -51.75 33.43
N PRO A 417 -26.02 -52.42 34.26
CA PRO A 417 -27.30 -51.86 34.74
C PRO A 417 -27.23 -50.62 35.65
N LEU A 418 -26.08 -49.97 35.76
CA LEU A 418 -25.88 -48.77 36.57
C LEU A 418 -24.93 -47.82 35.81
N ASP A 419 -24.87 -47.88 34.49
CA ASP A 419 -24.07 -46.98 33.69
C ASP A 419 -24.90 -46.53 32.50
N GLU A 420 -25.51 -45.34 32.62
CA GLU A 420 -26.42 -44.76 31.62
C GLU A 420 -25.80 -44.61 30.21
N THR A 421 -24.49 -44.84 30.09
CA THR A 421 -23.74 -44.75 28.85
C THR A 421 -23.40 -46.09 28.23
N GLU A 422 -23.69 -47.22 28.86
CA GLU A 422 -23.25 -48.55 28.43
C GLU A 422 -24.29 -49.64 28.67
N TRP A 423 -24.74 -50.34 27.61
CA TRP A 423 -25.74 -51.41 27.74
C TRP A 423 -25.23 -52.81 27.32
N LYS A 424 -24.03 -52.88 26.70
CA LYS A 424 -23.56 -54.11 26.05
C LYS A 424 -22.04 -54.20 26.01
N ASP A 425 -21.49 -55.40 26.18
CA ASP A 425 -20.08 -55.77 26.20
C ASP A 425 -19.85 -56.93 25.21
N THR A 426 -19.50 -56.61 23.97
CA THR A 426 -19.47 -57.56 22.85
C THR A 426 -18.38 -58.63 23.01
N ASP A 427 -17.23 -58.28 23.58
CA ASP A 427 -16.08 -59.18 23.75
C ASP A 427 -15.97 -59.78 25.18
N GLY A 428 -16.68 -59.19 26.15
CA GLY A 428 -16.76 -59.62 27.54
C GLY A 428 -15.59 -59.16 28.41
N ASP A 429 -14.90 -58.07 28.07
CA ASP A 429 -13.75 -57.57 28.81
C ASP A 429 -14.10 -56.68 30.02
N GLY A 430 -15.35 -56.24 30.10
CA GLY A 430 -15.91 -55.41 31.15
C GLY A 430 -15.83 -53.90 30.90
N ILE A 431 -15.51 -53.47 29.68
CA ILE A 431 -15.76 -52.13 29.12
C ILE A 431 -16.96 -52.25 28.18
N GLY A 432 -17.87 -51.28 28.18
CA GLY A 432 -19.04 -51.34 27.31
C GLY A 432 -18.75 -50.83 25.89
N ASP A 433 -19.51 -51.33 24.91
CA ASP A 433 -19.34 -51.07 23.47
C ASP A 433 -19.31 -49.56 23.10
N ASN A 434 -19.82 -48.65 23.93
CA ASN A 434 -19.80 -47.21 23.60
C ASN A 434 -18.49 -46.51 24.02
N THR A 435 -17.78 -47.07 25.00
CA THR A 435 -16.48 -46.61 25.49
C THR A 435 -15.34 -47.48 24.99
N ASP A 436 -15.60 -48.74 24.67
CA ASP A 436 -14.61 -49.63 24.10
C ASP A 436 -14.19 -49.13 22.72
N GLU A 437 -12.87 -49.13 22.50
CA GLU A 437 -12.29 -48.73 21.22
C GLU A 437 -12.13 -49.94 20.29
N ASP A 438 -12.30 -51.18 20.76
CA ASP A 438 -12.19 -52.44 19.99
C ASP A 438 -13.27 -53.43 20.46
N ASP A 439 -14.52 -53.23 19.98
CA ASP A 439 -15.74 -53.92 20.43
C ASP A 439 -15.65 -55.46 20.38
N ASP A 440 -14.77 -56.04 19.55
CA ASP A 440 -14.63 -57.49 19.40
C ASP A 440 -13.26 -58.06 19.77
N ASN A 441 -12.31 -57.18 20.10
CA ASN A 441 -10.96 -57.46 20.59
C ASN A 441 -10.15 -58.33 19.63
N ASP A 442 -10.32 -58.10 18.33
CA ASP A 442 -9.52 -58.73 17.27
C ASP A 442 -8.21 -57.99 16.96
N GLY A 443 -8.02 -56.83 17.58
CA GLY A 443 -6.79 -56.04 17.57
C GLY A 443 -6.82 -54.84 16.63
N TRP A 444 -7.98 -54.52 16.06
CA TRP A 444 -8.26 -53.32 15.28
C TRP A 444 -9.31 -52.49 15.98
N SER A 445 -9.12 -51.17 16.06
CA SER A 445 -10.11 -50.32 16.70
C SER A 445 -11.36 -50.16 15.82
N ASP A 446 -12.48 -49.86 16.46
CA ASP A 446 -13.77 -49.58 15.83
C ASP A 446 -13.67 -48.50 14.74
N ALA A 447 -12.87 -47.47 15.01
CA ALA A 447 -12.62 -46.37 14.09
C ALA A 447 -11.83 -46.81 12.85
N GLU A 448 -10.79 -47.63 13.05
CA GLU A 448 -9.98 -48.19 11.97
C GLU A 448 -10.81 -49.15 11.11
N GLU A 449 -11.64 -50.00 11.73
CA GLU A 449 -12.51 -50.93 11.01
C GLU A 449 -13.60 -50.23 10.19
N ASP A 450 -14.21 -49.15 10.69
CA ASP A 450 -15.21 -48.38 9.91
C ASP A 450 -14.56 -47.72 8.69
N GLU A 451 -13.32 -47.23 8.83
CA GLU A 451 -12.57 -46.61 7.74
C GLU A 451 -12.09 -47.65 6.70
N CYS A 452 -11.65 -48.83 7.16
CA CYS A 452 -11.28 -49.98 6.34
C CYS A 452 -12.48 -50.77 5.78
N GLY A 453 -13.71 -50.43 6.20
CA GLY A 453 -14.96 -51.02 5.73
C GLY A 453 -15.21 -52.44 6.21
N THR A 454 -14.63 -52.81 7.35
CA THR A 454 -14.87 -54.08 8.05
C THR A 454 -15.95 -53.91 9.12
N ASN A 455 -16.06 -54.81 10.10
CA ASN A 455 -17.22 -54.83 11.00
C ASN A 455 -16.73 -54.90 12.46
N PRO A 456 -16.82 -53.80 13.22
CA PRO A 456 -16.23 -53.64 14.57
C PRO A 456 -16.72 -54.64 15.62
N ARG A 457 -17.82 -55.33 15.35
CA ARG A 457 -18.48 -56.25 16.30
C ARG A 457 -18.33 -57.71 15.93
N ALA A 458 -17.39 -58.07 15.07
CA ALA A 458 -17.22 -59.41 14.59
C ALA A 458 -15.75 -59.81 14.39
N PHE A 459 -15.16 -60.42 15.42
CA PHE A 459 -13.77 -60.91 15.56
C PHE A 459 -13.08 -61.60 14.36
N LEU A 460 -13.81 -61.99 13.33
CA LEU A 460 -13.26 -62.55 12.09
C LEU A 460 -13.26 -61.54 10.93
N SER A 461 -13.56 -60.28 11.22
CA SER A 461 -13.74 -59.22 10.26
C SER A 461 -12.49 -58.34 10.11
N ILE A 462 -11.32 -58.76 10.55
CA ILE A 462 -10.05 -58.03 10.35
C ILE A 462 -9.86 -57.34 8.98
N PRO A 463 -9.43 -56.07 8.97
CA PRO A 463 -8.89 -55.39 7.79
C PRO A 463 -7.76 -56.18 7.11
N PHE A 464 -7.57 -55.92 5.82
CA PHE A 464 -6.44 -56.47 5.06
C PHE A 464 -5.30 -55.46 5.18
N ASP A 465 -4.16 -55.93 5.67
CA ASP A 465 -2.95 -55.16 5.99
C ASP A 465 -1.78 -56.04 5.50
N THR A 466 -1.16 -55.65 4.39
CA THR A 466 -0.18 -56.45 3.66
C THR A 466 1.20 -56.44 4.33
N ASP A 467 1.56 -55.36 5.01
CA ASP A 467 2.87 -55.17 5.64
C ASP A 467 2.87 -55.33 7.19
N ASP A 468 1.69 -55.52 7.78
CA ASP A 468 1.40 -55.63 9.21
C ASP A 468 1.80 -54.36 10.01
N ASP A 469 1.71 -53.15 9.43
CA ASP A 469 2.10 -51.90 10.10
C ASP A 469 1.01 -51.27 10.98
N GLY A 470 -0.22 -51.77 10.88
CA GLY A 470 -1.40 -51.26 11.59
C GLY A 470 -2.28 -50.35 10.76
N THR A 471 -1.96 -50.15 9.48
CA THR A 471 -2.80 -49.47 8.48
C THR A 471 -3.33 -50.51 7.51
N CYS A 472 -4.60 -50.42 7.11
CA CYS A 472 -5.13 -51.36 6.12
C CYS A 472 -4.81 -50.90 4.69
N ASP A 473 -4.64 -51.84 3.74
CA ASP A 473 -4.27 -51.56 2.34
C ASP A 473 -5.18 -50.51 1.63
N SER A 474 -6.39 -50.29 2.12
CA SER A 474 -7.27 -49.26 1.54
C SER A 474 -6.96 -47.83 1.97
N LEU A 475 -6.19 -47.67 3.04
CA LEU A 475 -5.79 -46.40 3.66
C LEU A 475 -4.26 -46.25 3.74
N ASP A 476 -3.54 -47.35 3.55
CA ASP A 476 -2.10 -47.36 3.43
C ASP A 476 -1.68 -46.69 2.12
N GLU A 477 -0.63 -45.88 2.20
CA GLU A 477 -0.03 -45.23 1.03
C GLU A 477 1.13 -46.06 0.46
N ASP A 478 1.65 -47.05 1.19
CA ASP A 478 2.72 -47.99 0.81
C ASP A 478 2.38 -49.39 1.36
N ASP A 479 1.49 -50.09 0.65
CA ASP A 479 0.88 -51.38 1.02
C ASP A 479 1.90 -52.47 1.43
N ASP A 480 3.17 -52.39 1.00
CA ASP A 480 4.19 -53.41 1.29
C ASP A 480 5.46 -52.91 1.99
N ASN A 481 5.49 -51.62 2.34
CA ASN A 481 6.55 -50.89 3.05
C ASN A 481 7.93 -51.02 2.41
N ASP A 482 7.99 -51.09 1.08
CA ASP A 482 9.26 -51.12 0.37
C ASP A 482 9.86 -49.73 0.12
N GLY A 483 9.12 -48.69 0.50
CA GLY A 483 9.50 -47.28 0.46
C GLY A 483 9.00 -46.54 -0.77
N TRP A 484 8.13 -47.15 -1.57
CA TRP A 484 7.48 -46.55 -2.71
C TRP A 484 5.98 -46.44 -2.48
N LEU A 485 5.41 -45.28 -2.78
CA LEU A 485 3.97 -45.10 -2.63
C LEU A 485 3.22 -45.93 -3.68
N ASP A 486 2.07 -46.47 -3.31
CA ASP A 486 1.11 -47.18 -4.15
C ASP A 486 0.80 -46.44 -5.46
N SER A 487 0.65 -45.11 -5.38
CA SER A 487 0.40 -44.25 -6.52
C SER A 487 1.55 -44.26 -7.52
N ASP A 488 2.78 -44.28 -7.00
CA ASP A 488 4.00 -44.16 -7.78
C ASP A 488 4.30 -45.53 -8.39
N GLU A 489 4.19 -46.61 -7.61
CA GLU A 489 4.29 -47.96 -8.12
C GLU A 489 3.28 -48.27 -9.24
N SER A 490 2.02 -47.85 -9.07
CA SER A 490 1.02 -47.99 -10.13
C SER A 490 1.38 -47.19 -11.38
N ALA A 491 2.02 -46.03 -11.25
CA ALA A 491 2.42 -45.19 -12.36
C ALA A 491 3.69 -45.72 -13.06
N CYS A 492 4.64 -46.25 -12.30
CA CYS A 492 5.88 -46.88 -12.75
C CYS A 492 5.65 -48.33 -13.24
N GLY A 493 4.47 -48.90 -12.98
CA GLY A 493 4.03 -50.19 -13.49
C GLY A 493 4.54 -51.38 -12.67
N THR A 494 4.85 -51.14 -11.39
CA THR A 494 5.23 -52.14 -10.40
C THR A 494 4.02 -52.59 -9.57
N ASN A 495 4.21 -53.26 -8.43
CA ASN A 495 3.14 -53.93 -7.72
C ASN A 495 3.17 -53.61 -6.23
N GLN A 496 2.27 -52.71 -5.83
CA GLN A 496 1.95 -52.25 -4.45
C GLN A 496 1.92 -53.31 -3.34
N SER A 497 1.79 -54.58 -3.67
CA SER A 497 1.63 -55.66 -2.67
C SER A 497 2.77 -56.67 -2.68
N ASP A 498 3.89 -56.35 -3.30
CA ASP A 498 5.08 -57.20 -3.36
C ASP A 498 6.36 -56.37 -3.25
N ALA A 499 6.86 -56.23 -2.01
CA ALA A 499 8.08 -55.47 -1.66
C ALA A 499 9.37 -55.87 -2.41
N GLY A 500 9.31 -56.90 -3.26
CA GLY A 500 10.34 -57.25 -4.22
C GLY A 500 10.19 -56.57 -5.59
N SER A 501 9.18 -55.72 -5.75
CA SER A 501 8.72 -55.13 -7.00
C SER A 501 9.05 -53.65 -7.13
N VAL A 502 10.09 -53.11 -6.50
CA VAL A 502 10.42 -51.68 -6.59
C VAL A 502 10.53 -51.10 -8.03
N PRO A 503 10.08 -49.86 -8.24
CA PRO A 503 10.38 -49.03 -9.42
C PRO A 503 11.89 -48.94 -9.73
N SER A 504 12.20 -48.63 -10.98
CA SER A 504 13.56 -48.29 -11.39
C SER A 504 13.77 -46.81 -11.12
N ASP A 505 14.88 -46.49 -10.48
CA ASP A 505 15.23 -45.17 -9.96
C ASP A 505 16.77 -45.08 -9.99
N VAL A 506 17.29 -44.43 -11.04
CA VAL A 506 18.72 -44.38 -11.38
C VAL A 506 19.50 -43.53 -10.40
N ASP A 507 18.94 -42.41 -9.96
CA ASP A 507 19.60 -41.40 -9.14
C ASP A 507 19.28 -41.52 -7.63
N SER A 508 18.26 -42.31 -7.29
CA SER A 508 17.77 -42.58 -5.94
C SER A 508 17.16 -41.36 -5.23
N ASP A 509 16.51 -40.45 -5.95
CA ASP A 509 15.86 -39.27 -5.37
C ASP A 509 14.42 -39.51 -4.89
N GLY A 510 13.82 -40.63 -5.29
CA GLY A 510 12.47 -41.05 -4.90
C GLY A 510 11.43 -40.93 -6.01
N ASP A 511 11.78 -40.39 -7.17
CA ASP A 511 10.97 -40.47 -8.39
C ASP A 511 11.49 -41.63 -9.25
N CYS A 512 10.59 -42.35 -9.94
CA CYS A 512 11.03 -43.45 -10.80
C CYS A 512 11.43 -42.93 -12.18
N ASP A 513 12.35 -43.61 -12.87
CA ASP A 513 12.85 -43.27 -14.22
C ASP A 513 11.76 -42.99 -15.28
N ALA A 514 10.51 -43.40 -15.04
CA ALA A 514 9.39 -43.19 -15.95
C ALA A 514 8.59 -41.90 -15.69
N LEU A 515 8.77 -41.31 -14.51
CA LEU A 515 8.08 -40.12 -14.01
C LEU A 515 9.06 -38.98 -13.71
N ASP A 516 10.34 -39.31 -13.58
CA ASP A 516 11.43 -38.37 -13.41
C ASP A 516 11.65 -37.55 -14.70
N GLU A 517 11.82 -36.24 -14.54
CA GLU A 517 12.12 -35.31 -15.64
C GLU A 517 13.63 -35.12 -15.86
N ASP A 518 14.48 -35.55 -14.91
CA ASP A 518 15.95 -35.54 -14.93
C ASP A 518 16.46 -36.84 -14.30
N THR A 519 16.35 -37.94 -15.05
CA THR A 519 16.48 -39.32 -14.53
C THR A 519 17.84 -39.64 -13.87
N ASP A 520 18.89 -38.87 -14.16
CA ASP A 520 20.20 -39.08 -13.55
C ASP A 520 20.70 -37.89 -12.69
N ASN A 521 19.88 -36.84 -12.59
CA ASN A 521 20.03 -35.69 -11.70
C ASN A 521 21.37 -34.96 -11.89
N ASP A 522 21.78 -34.86 -13.15
CA ASP A 522 22.96 -34.09 -13.55
C ASP A 522 22.66 -32.62 -13.83
N GLY A 523 21.37 -32.24 -13.77
CA GLY A 523 20.87 -30.88 -13.92
C GLY A 523 20.31 -30.59 -15.31
N TRP A 524 20.23 -31.59 -16.20
CA TRP A 524 19.62 -31.48 -17.52
C TRP A 524 18.38 -32.35 -17.63
N SER A 525 17.27 -31.78 -18.13
CA SER A 525 16.06 -32.59 -18.28
C SER A 525 16.25 -33.65 -19.36
N ASP A 526 15.63 -34.82 -19.17
CA ASP A 526 15.52 -35.90 -20.16
C ASP A 526 15.16 -35.37 -21.57
N SER A 527 14.31 -34.34 -21.60
CA SER A 527 13.84 -33.71 -22.83
C SER A 527 14.90 -32.86 -23.51
N ASP A 528 15.72 -32.13 -22.74
CA ASP A 528 16.83 -31.35 -23.25
C ASP A 528 17.96 -32.27 -23.69
N GLU A 529 18.23 -33.32 -22.92
CA GLU A 529 19.22 -34.34 -23.26
C GLU A 529 18.90 -35.10 -24.54
N GLU A 530 17.63 -35.41 -24.81
CA GLU A 530 17.21 -36.00 -26.09
C GLU A 530 17.52 -35.05 -27.27
N ILE A 531 17.37 -33.74 -27.06
CA ILE A 531 17.62 -32.71 -28.07
C ILE A 531 19.12 -32.50 -28.29
N CYS A 532 19.87 -32.39 -27.20
CA CYS A 532 21.29 -32.08 -27.16
C CYS A 532 22.18 -33.32 -27.40
N GLY A 533 21.60 -34.52 -27.29
CA GLY A 533 22.22 -35.79 -27.63
C GLY A 533 23.10 -36.40 -26.54
N SER A 534 22.83 -36.07 -25.27
CA SER A 534 23.36 -36.72 -24.08
C SER A 534 22.53 -37.97 -23.70
N ASP A 535 22.91 -38.66 -22.62
CA ASP A 535 22.33 -39.93 -22.18
C ASP A 535 21.70 -39.73 -20.81
N ALA A 536 20.37 -39.59 -20.77
CA ALA A 536 19.54 -39.34 -19.58
C ALA A 536 19.47 -40.47 -18.56
N MET A 537 20.52 -41.27 -18.46
CA MET A 537 20.63 -42.39 -17.52
C MET A 537 22.08 -42.48 -17.00
N ASP A 538 22.92 -41.50 -17.33
CA ASP A 538 24.35 -41.44 -17.05
C ASP A 538 24.77 -39.99 -16.77
N SER A 539 24.68 -39.59 -15.50
CA SER A 539 25.06 -38.25 -14.99
C SER A 539 26.47 -37.73 -15.35
N ASP A 540 27.35 -38.56 -15.91
CA ASP A 540 28.62 -38.12 -16.49
C ASP A 540 28.46 -37.60 -17.93
N SER A 541 27.24 -37.64 -18.49
CA SER A 541 26.92 -37.44 -19.90
C SER A 541 26.27 -36.09 -20.23
N VAL A 542 26.46 -35.03 -19.45
CA VAL A 542 25.88 -33.69 -19.72
C VAL A 542 26.02 -33.14 -21.16
N PRO A 543 25.02 -32.40 -21.66
CA PRO A 543 25.12 -31.51 -22.82
C PRO A 543 26.31 -30.54 -22.76
N ALA A 544 26.74 -30.07 -23.94
CA ALA A 544 27.69 -28.97 -24.04
C ALA A 544 26.94 -27.65 -23.84
N ASP A 545 27.45 -26.81 -22.95
CA ASP A 545 26.90 -25.52 -22.53
C ASP A 545 28.10 -24.61 -22.25
N GLN A 546 28.39 -23.72 -23.19
CA GLN A 546 29.62 -22.94 -23.23
C GLN A 546 29.55 -21.69 -22.35
N ASP A 547 28.40 -21.06 -22.17
CA ASP A 547 28.21 -19.86 -21.35
C ASP A 547 27.65 -20.15 -19.94
N GLY A 548 27.09 -21.35 -19.74
CA GLY A 548 26.55 -21.85 -18.49
C GLY A 548 25.12 -21.38 -18.20
N ASP A 549 24.34 -20.99 -19.22
CA ASP A 549 22.98 -20.48 -19.06
C ASP A 549 21.90 -21.57 -18.97
N SER A 550 22.31 -22.84 -19.08
CA SER A 550 21.44 -24.04 -19.07
C SER A 550 20.64 -24.24 -20.37
N GLU A 551 20.99 -23.57 -21.45
CA GLU A 551 20.68 -23.98 -22.81
C GLU A 551 21.92 -24.65 -23.42
N CYS A 552 21.73 -25.73 -24.19
CA CYS A 552 22.88 -26.40 -24.78
C CYS A 552 23.30 -25.72 -26.10
N ASP A 553 24.60 -25.75 -26.41
CA ASP A 553 25.19 -25.11 -27.61
C ASP A 553 24.47 -25.48 -28.93
N ALA A 554 23.80 -26.64 -28.96
CA ALA A 554 23.10 -27.14 -30.14
C ALA A 554 21.78 -26.40 -30.45
N VAL A 555 21.18 -25.75 -29.46
CA VAL A 555 19.93 -25.00 -29.58
C VAL A 555 20.04 -23.54 -29.16
N ASP A 556 21.12 -23.20 -28.47
CA ASP A 556 21.44 -21.85 -28.04
C ASP A 556 21.68 -20.92 -29.25
N SER A 557 21.07 -19.74 -29.18
CA SER A 557 21.21 -18.69 -30.19
C SER A 557 22.39 -17.76 -29.93
N ASP A 558 23.01 -17.78 -28.75
CA ASP A 558 24.10 -16.91 -28.28
C ASP A 558 25.07 -17.76 -27.41
N VAL A 559 25.84 -18.63 -28.07
CA VAL A 559 26.56 -19.76 -27.44
C VAL A 559 27.60 -19.35 -26.41
N ASP A 560 28.10 -18.12 -26.47
CA ASP A 560 29.10 -17.62 -25.53
C ASP A 560 28.56 -16.54 -24.57
N GLY A 561 27.28 -16.15 -24.74
CA GLY A 561 26.53 -15.33 -23.81
C GLY A 561 26.94 -13.86 -23.77
N ASP A 562 27.49 -13.33 -24.88
CA ASP A 562 27.95 -11.94 -24.96
C ASP A 562 26.85 -10.93 -25.35
N GLY A 563 25.68 -11.45 -25.75
CA GLY A 563 24.51 -10.69 -26.16
C GLY A 563 24.37 -10.52 -27.68
N HIS A 564 25.23 -11.14 -28.49
CA HIS A 564 25.17 -11.16 -29.94
C HIS A 564 24.78 -12.55 -30.45
N ASP A 565 23.63 -12.64 -31.16
CA ASP A 565 23.21 -13.91 -31.74
C ASP A 565 24.32 -14.51 -32.62
N ASN A 566 24.54 -15.83 -32.54
CA ASN A 566 25.50 -16.63 -33.31
C ASN A 566 25.50 -16.36 -34.84
N GLU A 567 24.38 -15.90 -35.38
CA GLU A 567 24.23 -15.57 -36.81
C GLU A 567 24.72 -14.16 -37.19
N ALA A 568 24.78 -13.26 -36.21
CA ALA A 568 25.22 -11.88 -36.32
C ALA A 568 26.62 -11.63 -35.74
N ASP A 569 27.12 -12.59 -34.96
CA ASP A 569 28.43 -12.59 -34.34
C ASP A 569 29.50 -13.21 -35.27
N GLU A 570 30.61 -12.49 -35.47
CA GLU A 570 31.80 -12.98 -36.22
C GLU A 570 32.60 -14.03 -35.40
N PHE A 571 32.49 -14.02 -34.07
CA PHE A 571 33.15 -14.94 -33.13
C PHE A 571 32.19 -15.65 -32.12
N PRO A 572 31.23 -16.48 -32.58
CA PRO A 572 30.18 -17.12 -31.74
C PRO A 572 30.63 -18.11 -30.65
N GLU A 573 31.93 -18.23 -30.38
CA GLU A 573 32.49 -19.09 -29.32
C GLU A 573 33.46 -18.30 -28.40
N ASP A 574 33.56 -16.98 -28.57
CA ASP A 574 34.44 -16.09 -27.81
C ASP A 574 33.69 -14.84 -27.36
N ALA A 575 33.12 -14.91 -26.15
CA ALA A 575 32.31 -13.86 -25.53
C ALA A 575 32.99 -12.49 -25.33
N SER A 576 34.25 -12.35 -25.75
CA SER A 576 34.99 -11.09 -25.71
C SER A 576 35.08 -10.39 -27.06
N GLU A 577 34.62 -10.99 -28.16
CA GLU A 577 34.74 -10.47 -29.51
C GLU A 577 33.44 -10.72 -30.29
N TRP A 578 32.94 -9.72 -31.04
CA TRP A 578 31.72 -9.89 -31.84
C TRP A 578 31.73 -9.23 -33.22
N VAL A 579 32.65 -8.28 -33.45
CA VAL A 579 32.84 -7.57 -34.72
C VAL A 579 34.29 -7.72 -35.14
N ASP A 580 34.52 -7.87 -36.45
CA ASP A 580 35.82 -7.87 -37.12
C ASP A 580 35.74 -6.86 -38.28
N SER A 581 36.05 -5.59 -37.97
CA SER A 581 35.81 -4.46 -38.86
C SER A 581 36.65 -4.51 -40.14
N ASP A 582 37.89 -5.00 -40.06
CA ASP A 582 38.80 -5.13 -41.21
C ASP A 582 38.83 -6.55 -41.84
N GLY A 583 38.27 -7.54 -41.14
CA GLY A 583 38.17 -8.94 -41.59
C GLY A 583 39.48 -9.72 -41.47
N ASP A 584 40.39 -9.35 -40.57
CA ASP A 584 41.69 -10.03 -40.39
C ASP A 584 41.63 -11.28 -39.49
N GLY A 585 40.51 -11.45 -38.78
CA GLY A 585 40.24 -12.56 -37.87
C GLY A 585 40.62 -12.29 -36.41
N THR A 586 40.93 -11.04 -36.07
CA THR A 586 41.00 -10.50 -34.70
C THR A 586 39.75 -9.64 -34.50
N GLY A 587 39.04 -9.80 -33.38
CA GLY A 587 37.88 -8.94 -33.14
C GLY A 587 38.29 -7.56 -32.63
N ASP A 588 37.45 -6.57 -32.88
CA ASP A 588 37.70 -5.15 -32.59
C ASP A 588 38.05 -4.89 -31.10
N ASN A 589 37.62 -5.72 -30.14
CA ASN A 589 37.97 -5.49 -28.74
C ASN A 589 39.41 -5.90 -28.39
N ALA A 590 40.02 -6.78 -29.20
CA ALA A 590 41.41 -7.22 -29.07
C ALA A 590 42.33 -6.67 -30.17
N ASP A 591 41.78 -6.17 -31.27
CA ASP A 591 42.54 -5.42 -32.25
C ASP A 591 42.92 -4.04 -31.70
N ALA A 592 43.93 -3.43 -32.31
CA ALA A 592 44.40 -2.11 -31.95
C ALA A 592 44.40 -1.17 -33.15
N ASP A 593 43.90 -1.62 -34.30
CA ASP A 593 43.85 -0.96 -35.61
C ASP A 593 42.66 -1.58 -36.37
N ASP A 594 41.45 -1.24 -35.93
CA ASP A 594 40.16 -1.86 -36.29
C ASP A 594 39.81 -1.77 -37.80
N ASP A 595 40.45 -0.88 -38.56
CA ASP A 595 40.28 -0.74 -40.01
C ASP A 595 41.57 -1.00 -40.83
N ASN A 596 42.69 -1.26 -40.15
CA ASN A 596 43.98 -1.67 -40.71
C ASN A 596 44.57 -0.66 -41.71
N ASP A 597 44.34 0.63 -41.47
CA ASP A 597 44.92 1.72 -42.24
C ASP A 597 46.40 1.98 -41.83
N GLY A 598 46.79 1.46 -40.66
CA GLY A 598 48.13 1.53 -40.08
C GLY A 598 48.32 2.58 -38.99
N VAL A 599 47.25 3.17 -38.48
CA VAL A 599 47.18 4.02 -37.29
C VAL A 599 46.43 3.27 -36.19
N ASP A 600 46.98 3.21 -34.98
CA ASP A 600 46.32 2.48 -33.88
C ASP A 600 45.05 3.26 -33.42
N ASP A 601 43.96 2.58 -33.02
CA ASP A 601 42.65 3.21 -32.67
C ASP A 601 42.74 4.32 -31.61
N ASP A 602 43.68 4.19 -30.67
CA ASP A 602 43.95 5.19 -29.62
C ASP A 602 44.48 6.53 -30.18
N ASP A 603 45.08 6.49 -31.37
CA ASP A 603 45.66 7.61 -32.10
C ASP A 603 44.87 7.95 -33.39
N ASP A 604 43.76 7.24 -33.67
CA ASP A 604 42.90 7.39 -34.85
C ASP A 604 41.56 8.07 -34.49
N GLU A 605 41.21 9.16 -35.18
CA GLU A 605 39.93 9.86 -34.95
C GLU A 605 38.73 9.19 -35.65
N PHE A 606 39.00 8.28 -36.59
CA PHE A 606 38.04 7.46 -37.35
C PHE A 606 38.43 5.96 -37.38
N PRO A 607 38.44 5.23 -36.25
CA PRO A 607 38.94 3.84 -36.16
C PRO A 607 38.24 2.77 -37.02
N TYR A 608 37.23 3.14 -37.81
CA TYR A 608 36.44 2.20 -38.63
C TYR A 608 36.38 2.61 -40.10
N ASP A 609 37.19 3.57 -40.53
CA ASP A 609 37.27 4.08 -41.90
C ASP A 609 38.72 4.13 -42.37
N ASP A 610 39.11 3.09 -43.10
CA ASP A 610 40.47 2.87 -43.63
C ASP A 610 41.02 3.98 -44.55
N THR A 611 40.26 5.07 -44.73
CA THR A 611 40.62 6.23 -45.53
C THR A 611 40.81 7.52 -44.75
N GLU A 612 40.53 7.56 -43.44
CA GLU A 612 40.60 8.76 -42.60
C GLU A 612 41.20 8.44 -41.22
N TRP A 613 42.04 9.33 -40.68
CA TRP A 613 42.68 9.11 -39.36
C TRP A 613 42.83 10.38 -38.50
N VAL A 614 42.68 11.57 -39.10
CA VAL A 614 42.85 12.87 -38.44
C VAL A 614 41.69 13.79 -38.82
N ASP A 615 41.14 14.49 -37.82
CA ASP A 615 40.12 15.56 -37.94
C ASP A 615 40.68 16.84 -37.32
N THR A 616 41.31 17.69 -38.13
CA THR A 616 42.09 18.83 -37.61
C THR A 616 41.21 19.92 -36.99
N ASP A 617 39.99 20.10 -37.46
CA ASP A 617 39.07 21.15 -37.05
C ASP A 617 37.85 20.63 -36.24
N GLY A 618 37.75 19.33 -36.02
CA GLY A 618 36.71 18.67 -35.21
C GLY A 618 35.34 18.69 -35.88
N ASP A 619 35.33 18.57 -37.21
CA ASP A 619 34.17 18.59 -38.09
C ASP A 619 33.37 17.29 -38.10
N GLY A 620 34.05 16.17 -37.89
CA GLY A 620 33.55 14.83 -38.14
C GLY A 620 33.75 14.36 -39.59
N ILE A 621 34.51 15.11 -40.40
CA ILE A 621 35.02 14.69 -41.71
C ILE A 621 36.55 14.67 -41.58
N GLY A 622 37.17 13.54 -41.93
CA GLY A 622 38.63 13.44 -41.85
C GLY A 622 39.32 14.25 -42.93
N ASN A 623 40.56 14.66 -42.66
CA ASN A 623 41.34 15.54 -43.52
C ASN A 623 41.52 15.03 -44.98
N ASN A 624 41.42 13.72 -45.27
CA ASN A 624 41.55 13.26 -46.66
C ASN A 624 40.26 13.51 -47.47
N ALA A 625 39.13 13.71 -46.80
CA ALA A 625 37.83 14.00 -47.39
C ALA A 625 37.37 15.45 -47.17
N ASP A 626 37.89 16.13 -46.15
CA ASP A 626 37.65 17.56 -45.93
C ASP A 626 38.36 18.39 -47.02
N ALA A 627 37.84 19.58 -47.27
CA ALA A 627 38.37 20.53 -48.23
C ALA A 627 38.83 21.84 -47.58
N ASP A 628 38.68 22.00 -46.27
CA ASP A 628 39.07 23.13 -45.43
C ASP A 628 39.43 22.58 -44.04
N ASP A 629 40.61 21.96 -43.97
CA ASP A 629 41.08 21.14 -42.84
C ASP A 629 41.19 21.93 -41.51
N ASP A 630 41.28 23.26 -41.53
CA ASP A 630 41.38 24.10 -40.32
C ASP A 630 40.23 25.10 -40.11
N ARG A 631 39.28 25.16 -41.07
CA ARG A 631 38.09 26.04 -41.04
C ARG A 631 38.39 27.53 -40.94
N ASP A 632 39.53 27.99 -41.43
CA ASP A 632 39.82 29.43 -41.50
C ASP A 632 38.98 30.16 -42.58
N GLY A 633 38.33 29.38 -43.46
CA GLY A 633 37.48 29.83 -44.55
C GLY A 633 38.15 29.80 -45.93
N TRP A 634 39.38 29.31 -46.03
CA TRP A 634 40.08 29.00 -47.27
C TRP A 634 40.18 27.50 -47.45
N SER A 635 39.87 27.01 -48.66
CA SER A 635 40.04 25.58 -48.94
C SER A 635 41.50 25.20 -49.07
N ASP A 636 41.90 23.97 -48.72
CA ASP A 636 43.30 23.51 -48.80
C ASP A 636 43.89 23.65 -50.21
N ASP A 637 43.05 23.48 -51.25
CA ASP A 637 43.42 23.70 -52.65
C ASP A 637 43.86 25.16 -52.90
N ALA A 638 43.12 26.12 -52.34
CA ALA A 638 43.42 27.55 -52.45
C ALA A 638 44.68 27.90 -51.65
N GLU A 639 44.79 27.36 -50.45
CA GLU A 639 45.92 27.58 -49.57
C GLU A 639 47.24 27.01 -50.09
N SER A 640 47.20 25.80 -50.65
CA SER A 640 48.32 25.20 -51.35
C SER A 640 48.77 26.08 -52.53
N ASP A 641 47.83 26.65 -53.27
CA ASP A 641 48.14 27.53 -54.41
C ASP A 641 48.70 28.90 -53.95
N CYS A 642 48.28 29.41 -52.79
CA CYS A 642 48.67 30.70 -52.21
C CYS A 642 49.82 30.61 -51.18
N GLY A 643 50.28 29.39 -50.87
CA GLY A 643 51.42 29.12 -50.00
C GLY A 643 51.15 29.26 -48.49
N SER A 644 49.90 29.15 -48.05
CA SER A 644 49.51 28.97 -46.65
C SER A 644 49.52 27.50 -46.22
N ASP A 645 49.30 27.25 -44.92
CA ASP A 645 49.31 25.92 -44.29
C ASP A 645 47.90 25.56 -43.85
N GLY A 646 47.19 24.73 -44.63
CA GLY A 646 45.76 24.47 -44.42
C GLY A 646 45.39 23.58 -43.25
N VAL A 647 46.30 23.36 -42.32
CA VAL A 647 46.01 22.70 -41.03
C VAL A 647 46.25 23.63 -39.84
N ASP A 648 46.46 24.93 -40.10
CA ASP A 648 46.77 25.96 -39.11
C ASP A 648 45.89 27.19 -39.33
N GLU A 649 44.80 27.29 -38.57
CA GLU A 649 43.77 28.33 -38.67
C GLU A 649 44.30 29.79 -38.68
N ASP A 650 45.52 30.00 -38.19
CA ASP A 650 46.18 31.31 -38.14
C ASP A 650 46.94 31.63 -39.45
N SER A 651 47.01 30.70 -40.40
CA SER A 651 47.85 30.75 -41.60
C SER A 651 47.13 31.22 -42.87
N VAL A 652 46.11 32.07 -42.82
CA VAL A 652 45.38 32.53 -44.02
C VAL A 652 46.25 33.14 -45.16
N PRO A 653 45.89 32.92 -46.45
CA PRO A 653 46.39 33.69 -47.59
C PRO A 653 46.23 35.20 -47.45
N ALA A 654 47.10 35.99 -48.10
CA ALA A 654 46.91 37.43 -48.23
C ALA A 654 45.80 37.70 -49.27
N ASP A 655 44.85 38.57 -48.92
CA ASP A 655 43.70 38.99 -49.73
C ASP A 655 43.43 40.47 -49.42
N PHE A 656 44.06 41.37 -50.19
CA PHE A 656 44.16 42.78 -49.85
C PHE A 656 42.86 43.55 -50.10
N ASP A 657 42.05 43.17 -51.09
CA ASP A 657 40.76 43.77 -51.39
C ASP A 657 39.55 43.04 -50.72
N GLY A 658 39.77 41.80 -50.25
CA GLY A 658 38.80 40.99 -49.53
C GLY A 658 37.76 40.33 -50.45
N ASP A 659 38.08 40.08 -51.72
CA ASP A 659 37.16 39.50 -52.70
C ASP A 659 37.08 37.96 -52.66
N GLY A 660 37.98 37.31 -51.89
CA GLY A 660 38.07 35.87 -51.73
C GLY A 660 38.99 35.18 -52.74
N GLN A 661 39.85 35.93 -53.42
CA GLN A 661 41.03 35.42 -54.12
C GLN A 661 42.28 35.94 -53.39
N CYS A 662 43.32 35.12 -53.31
CA CYS A 662 44.55 35.58 -52.69
C CYS A 662 45.36 36.45 -53.66
N ASP A 663 46.14 37.39 -53.14
CA ASP A 663 46.99 38.32 -53.91
C ASP A 663 47.90 37.58 -54.93
N ASP A 664 48.38 36.36 -54.61
CA ASP A 664 49.24 35.60 -55.51
C ASP A 664 48.51 35.07 -56.78
N LEU A 665 47.18 35.01 -56.74
CA LEU A 665 46.30 34.56 -57.82
C LEU A 665 45.35 35.65 -58.34
N ASP A 666 45.20 36.75 -57.60
CA ASP A 666 44.41 37.90 -57.99
C ASP A 666 45.14 38.71 -59.08
N PRO A 667 44.47 39.11 -60.17
CA PRO A 667 45.02 40.06 -61.12
C PRO A 667 44.89 41.55 -60.73
N ASP A 668 44.18 41.89 -59.65
CA ASP A 668 43.83 43.26 -59.19
C ASP A 668 43.76 43.30 -57.66
N ASP A 669 44.92 43.19 -57.00
CA ASP A 669 45.11 42.95 -55.55
C ASP A 669 44.37 43.97 -54.65
N ASP A 670 44.17 45.21 -55.07
CA ASP A 670 43.47 46.24 -54.29
C ASP A 670 42.08 46.62 -54.82
N GLY A 671 41.64 45.96 -55.89
CA GLY A 671 40.30 46.06 -56.44
C GLY A 671 39.93 47.47 -56.96
N ASP A 672 40.91 48.28 -57.36
CA ASP A 672 40.67 49.63 -57.89
C ASP A 672 40.23 49.61 -59.38
N GLY A 673 40.41 48.46 -60.04
CA GLY A 673 40.06 48.20 -61.43
C GLY A 673 41.23 48.29 -62.42
N VAL A 674 42.46 48.49 -61.94
CA VAL A 674 43.72 48.46 -62.69
C VAL A 674 44.50 47.22 -62.29
N ALA A 675 44.79 46.35 -63.25
CA ALA A 675 45.48 45.10 -62.94
C ALA A 675 46.91 45.36 -62.45
N ASP A 676 47.43 44.57 -61.49
CA ASP A 676 48.73 44.79 -60.82
C ASP A 676 49.90 44.96 -61.80
N SER A 677 49.81 44.29 -62.95
CA SER A 677 50.85 44.36 -63.98
C SER A 677 50.95 45.73 -64.67
N ASP A 678 49.87 46.50 -64.64
CA ASP A 678 49.72 47.84 -65.18
C ASP A 678 49.55 48.91 -64.06
N ASP A 679 49.51 48.49 -62.79
CA ASP A 679 49.37 49.36 -61.62
C ASP A 679 50.75 49.71 -61.01
N ALA A 680 50.98 51.00 -60.75
CA ALA A 680 52.21 51.46 -60.12
C ALA A 680 52.28 51.14 -58.61
N MET A 681 51.13 51.06 -57.95
CA MET A 681 50.94 50.80 -56.53
C MET A 681 49.89 49.69 -56.30
N PRO A 682 50.19 48.41 -56.67
CA PRO A 682 49.19 47.32 -56.70
C PRO A 682 48.48 46.96 -55.38
N ASN A 683 48.85 47.57 -54.25
CA ASN A 683 48.24 47.29 -52.95
C ASN A 683 47.79 48.61 -52.30
N ASP A 684 47.41 49.59 -53.10
CA ASP A 684 46.85 50.86 -52.63
C ASP A 684 45.78 51.35 -53.62
N GLN A 685 44.53 50.97 -53.34
CA GLN A 685 43.34 51.29 -54.14
C GLN A 685 43.17 52.78 -54.50
N SER A 686 43.92 53.68 -53.88
CA SER A 686 43.87 55.11 -54.15
C SER A 686 44.91 55.63 -55.14
N GLU A 687 45.85 54.80 -55.61
CA GLU A 687 47.00 55.19 -56.43
C GLU A 687 47.23 54.14 -57.53
N TRP A 688 47.22 54.52 -58.81
CA TRP A 688 47.41 53.58 -59.93
C TRP A 688 48.48 54.01 -60.94
N ASP A 689 48.83 55.29 -60.98
CA ASP A 689 49.86 55.89 -61.85
C ASP A 689 50.98 56.49 -60.97
N ASP A 690 52.25 56.35 -61.39
CA ASP A 690 53.44 57.01 -60.82
C ASP A 690 54.26 57.57 -61.99
N THR A 691 53.98 58.82 -62.35
CA THR A 691 54.43 59.45 -63.61
C THR A 691 55.95 59.68 -63.63
N ASP A 692 56.56 60.02 -62.50
CA ASP A 692 58.01 60.28 -62.41
C ASP A 692 58.84 59.09 -61.88
N GLY A 693 58.17 58.08 -61.31
CA GLY A 693 58.77 56.85 -60.79
C GLY A 693 59.45 57.02 -59.42
N ASP A 694 59.03 57.98 -58.60
CA ASP A 694 59.63 58.23 -57.29
C ASP A 694 59.08 57.34 -56.16
N GLY A 695 58.01 56.59 -56.44
CA GLY A 695 57.34 55.68 -55.52
C GLY A 695 56.23 56.32 -54.68
N MET A 696 55.77 57.52 -55.04
CA MET A 696 54.50 58.11 -54.61
C MET A 696 53.56 58.14 -55.83
N GLY A 697 52.32 57.67 -55.67
CA GLY A 697 51.36 57.73 -56.76
C GLY A 697 50.87 59.16 -57.06
N ASP A 698 50.47 59.40 -58.30
CA ASP A 698 50.04 60.71 -58.84
C ASP A 698 48.85 61.33 -58.06
N ASN A 699 48.03 60.56 -57.34
CA ASN A 699 46.92 61.16 -56.56
C ASN A 699 47.41 61.73 -55.22
N ALA A 700 48.57 61.29 -54.72
CA ALA A 700 49.20 61.76 -53.49
C ALA A 700 50.41 62.67 -53.72
N ASP A 701 51.07 62.56 -54.87
CA ASP A 701 52.17 63.44 -55.26
C ASP A 701 51.65 64.88 -55.51
N LEU A 702 52.55 65.85 -55.36
CA LEU A 702 52.30 67.27 -55.55
C LEU A 702 53.10 67.86 -56.73
N ASP A 703 53.91 67.04 -57.40
CA ASP A 703 54.81 67.38 -58.51
C ASP A 703 54.96 66.12 -59.40
N ASP A 704 53.86 65.69 -60.03
CA ASP A 704 53.69 64.36 -60.68
C ASP A 704 54.78 64.05 -61.73
N ASP A 705 55.41 65.06 -62.35
CA ASP A 705 56.48 64.88 -63.34
C ASP A 705 57.88 65.30 -62.86
N ASN A 706 57.96 65.82 -61.63
CA ASN A 706 59.17 66.22 -60.89
C ASN A 706 60.08 67.17 -61.70
N ASP A 707 59.47 68.05 -62.49
CA ASP A 707 60.16 69.12 -63.21
C ASP A 707 60.53 70.32 -62.31
N GLY A 708 60.00 70.30 -61.08
CA GLY A 708 60.24 71.28 -60.02
C GLY A 708 59.16 72.36 -59.91
N TRP A 709 58.01 72.18 -60.56
CA TRP A 709 56.78 72.95 -60.39
C TRP A 709 55.67 72.05 -59.86
N SER A 710 54.97 72.49 -58.81
CA SER A 710 53.86 71.67 -58.30
C SER A 710 52.66 71.62 -59.26
N ASP A 711 51.87 70.55 -59.27
CA ASP A 711 50.70 70.41 -60.16
C ASP A 711 49.70 71.56 -59.97
N ALA A 712 49.62 72.07 -58.74
CA ALA A 712 48.83 73.25 -58.41
C ALA A 712 49.31 74.52 -59.15
N GLU A 713 50.63 74.71 -59.28
CA GLU A 713 51.22 75.82 -60.03
C GLU A 713 51.05 75.60 -61.54
N GLU A 714 51.25 74.38 -62.02
CA GLU A 714 51.14 74.05 -63.44
C GLU A 714 49.71 74.16 -63.97
N GLY A 715 48.73 73.65 -63.22
CA GLY A 715 47.32 73.78 -63.54
C GLY A 715 46.84 75.23 -63.60
N GLU A 716 47.41 76.12 -62.78
CA GLU A 716 47.14 77.56 -62.85
C GLU A 716 47.80 78.23 -64.06
N CYS A 717 48.97 77.74 -64.47
CA CYS A 717 49.79 78.32 -65.53
C CYS A 717 49.53 77.71 -66.92
N GLY A 718 48.74 76.64 -67.00
CA GLY A 718 48.38 75.92 -68.22
C GLY A 718 49.51 75.06 -68.78
N ALA A 719 50.43 74.63 -67.91
CA ALA A 719 51.36 73.53 -68.11
C ALA A 719 50.64 72.17 -67.93
N ASP A 720 51.28 71.08 -68.30
CA ASP A 720 50.71 69.73 -68.23
C ASP A 720 51.45 68.98 -67.13
N GLN A 721 50.75 68.66 -66.04
CA GLN A 721 51.35 68.15 -64.80
C GLN A 721 52.00 66.77 -64.94
N TYR A 722 51.77 66.07 -66.05
CA TYR A 722 52.31 64.74 -66.30
C TYR A 722 53.43 64.74 -67.37
N ASP A 723 53.95 65.91 -67.77
CA ASP A 723 54.94 66.04 -68.85
C ASP A 723 56.03 67.04 -68.47
N SER A 724 57.15 66.54 -67.94
CA SER A 724 58.28 67.36 -67.47
C SER A 724 58.92 68.31 -68.51
N ASP A 725 58.59 68.18 -69.80
CA ASP A 725 58.97 69.15 -70.84
C ASP A 725 58.00 70.35 -70.93
N SER A 726 56.89 70.33 -70.18
CA SER A 726 55.74 71.24 -70.20
C SER A 726 55.80 72.36 -69.16
N THR A 727 56.97 72.71 -68.63
CA THR A 727 57.15 73.80 -67.65
C THR A 727 56.40 75.13 -67.95
N PRO A 728 55.84 75.80 -66.92
CA PRO A 728 55.30 77.15 -67.02
C PRO A 728 56.29 78.18 -67.59
N THR A 729 55.83 79.11 -68.45
CA THR A 729 56.68 80.21 -68.91
C THR A 729 56.90 81.25 -67.81
N ASP A 730 58.15 81.39 -67.36
CA ASP A 730 58.60 82.41 -66.40
C ASP A 730 59.71 83.28 -67.05
N TYR A 731 59.35 84.47 -67.54
CA TYR A 731 60.29 85.31 -68.30
C TYR A 731 61.38 85.95 -67.43
N ASP A 732 61.10 86.23 -66.16
CA ASP A 732 62.04 86.91 -65.25
C ASP A 732 62.73 85.96 -64.24
N ASN A 733 62.37 84.67 -64.27
CA ASN A 733 62.90 83.57 -63.46
C ASN A 733 62.73 83.82 -61.96
N ASN A 734 61.57 84.33 -61.55
CA ASN A 734 61.26 84.61 -60.15
C ASN A 734 60.48 83.48 -59.44
N GLY A 735 60.12 82.40 -60.15
CA GLY A 735 59.37 81.27 -59.63
C GLY A 735 57.85 81.48 -59.63
N VAL A 736 57.35 82.41 -60.45
CA VAL A 736 55.91 82.63 -60.68
C VAL A 736 55.71 82.75 -62.18
N CYS A 737 54.78 81.97 -62.74
CA CYS A 737 54.56 82.00 -64.18
C CYS A 737 53.97 83.34 -64.65
N ASP A 738 54.26 83.69 -65.91
CA ASP A 738 53.83 84.94 -66.54
C ASP A 738 52.30 85.15 -66.49
N ALA A 739 51.50 84.07 -66.46
CA ALA A 739 50.04 84.14 -66.37
C ALA A 739 49.55 84.71 -65.02
N ASN A 740 50.34 84.48 -63.96
CA ASN A 740 50.08 84.89 -62.59
C ASN A 740 51.02 86.02 -62.12
N ASP A 741 51.98 86.45 -62.96
CA ASP A 741 52.87 87.58 -62.67
C ASP A 741 52.28 88.94 -63.10
N PRO A 742 51.98 89.86 -62.17
CA PRO A 742 51.44 91.18 -62.47
C PRO A 742 52.46 92.18 -63.08
N VAL A 743 53.73 91.82 -63.27
CA VAL A 743 54.81 92.69 -63.78
C VAL A 743 55.29 92.24 -65.17
N ILE A 744 54.41 92.31 -66.18
CA ILE A 744 54.78 92.12 -67.59
C ILE A 744 55.16 93.48 -68.22
N GLU A 745 56.46 93.84 -68.32
CA GLU A 745 56.89 95.06 -69.05
C GLU A 745 57.35 94.78 -70.50
N PRO A 746 56.77 95.44 -71.54
CA PRO A 746 57.30 95.41 -72.91
C PRO A 746 58.18 96.64 -73.29
N GLU A 747 59.42 96.34 -73.73
CA GLU A 747 60.41 97.00 -74.65
C GLU A 747 60.18 98.45 -75.18
N PRO A 748 61.23 99.26 -75.50
CA PRO A 748 61.62 99.37 -76.93
C PRO A 748 63.07 99.75 -77.33
N GLU A 749 63.54 99.07 -78.39
CA GLU A 749 64.16 99.57 -79.64
C GLU A 749 65.62 100.09 -79.68
N GLY A 750 66.48 99.34 -80.39
CA GLY A 750 67.80 99.79 -80.84
C GLY A 750 68.63 98.78 -81.64
N THR A 751 68.17 98.41 -82.85
CA THR A 751 68.91 97.65 -83.90
C THR A 751 70.20 98.37 -84.39
N PRO A 752 71.07 97.81 -85.29
CA PRO A 752 71.28 96.43 -85.77
C PRO A 752 72.78 95.97 -85.77
N GLY A 753 73.04 94.65 -85.74
CA GLY A 753 74.39 94.10 -85.93
C GLY A 753 74.38 92.73 -86.62
N PHE A 754 75.01 92.67 -87.79
CA PHE A 754 75.11 91.52 -88.70
C PHE A 754 75.86 90.30 -88.13
N GLY A 755 75.41 89.11 -88.53
CA GLY A 755 76.20 87.88 -88.69
C GLY A 755 75.56 86.68 -87.98
N LEU A 756 75.37 85.49 -88.53
CA LEU A 756 75.82 84.81 -89.74
C LEU A 756 74.88 83.58 -89.87
N ILE A 757 74.26 83.34 -91.04
CA ILE A 757 74.54 82.15 -91.88
C ILE A 757 74.15 80.82 -91.22
N SER A 758 72.98 80.26 -91.57
CA SER A 758 72.80 79.08 -92.46
C SER A 758 72.26 77.91 -91.63
N ALA A 759 71.54 76.92 -92.12
CA ALA A 759 71.16 76.48 -93.46
C ALA A 759 70.03 75.45 -93.23
N LEU A 760 68.95 75.48 -94.01
CA LEU A 760 68.80 74.57 -95.15
C LEU A 760 68.83 73.08 -94.71
N ALA A 761 67.67 72.43 -94.68
CA ALA A 761 67.17 71.55 -95.78
C ALA A 761 67.17 70.11 -95.24
N MET A 762 66.33 69.13 -95.62
CA MET A 762 65.44 68.85 -96.73
C MET A 762 64.35 67.90 -96.17
N LEU A 763 63.09 67.90 -96.66
CA LEU A 763 62.64 67.16 -97.85
C LEU A 763 63.21 65.71 -97.88
N ALA A 764 62.47 64.63 -98.13
CA ALA A 764 61.09 64.39 -98.54
C ALA A 764 60.91 62.87 -98.69
N LEU A 765 59.67 62.48 -99.01
CA LEU A 765 59.24 61.22 -99.64
C LEU A 765 59.20 60.00 -98.70
N ALA A 766 58.02 59.54 -98.26
CA ALA A 766 56.94 58.90 -99.03
C ALA A 766 57.27 57.49 -99.53
N ALA A 767 56.52 56.51 -99.02
CA ALA A 767 55.90 55.38 -99.74
C ALA A 767 55.30 54.44 -98.66
N PHE A 768 53.99 54.14 -98.67
CA PHE A 768 53.40 52.96 -99.34
C PHE A 768 54.04 51.63 -98.85
N ALA A 769 53.34 50.59 -98.42
CA ALA A 769 51.95 50.19 -98.60
C ALA A 769 51.62 48.90 -97.82
N ARG A 770 50.32 48.68 -97.58
CA ARG A 770 49.53 47.43 -97.77
C ARG A 770 49.85 46.14 -96.97
N ARG A 771 48.77 45.62 -96.34
CA ARG A 771 48.18 44.25 -96.45
C ARG A 771 49.05 43.20 -97.15
N ASP A 772 49.38 42.09 -96.50
CA ASP A 772 48.52 40.96 -96.08
C ASP A 772 49.06 40.36 -94.78
#